data_AF-A0A3C1SNS2-F1
#
_entry.id   AF-A0A3C1SNS2-F1
#
_cell.length_a   1.000
_cell.length_b   1.000
_cell.length_c   1.000
_cell.angle_alpha   90.00
_cell.angle_beta   90.00
_cell.angle_gamma   90.00
#
_symmetry.space_group_name_H-M   'P 1'
#
loop_
_entity.id
_entity.type
_entity.pdbx_description
1 polymer ?
#
loop_
_entity_poly.entity_id
_entity_poly.type
_entity_poly.pdbx_seq_one_letter_code
_entity_poly.pdbx_strand_id
1 'polypeptide(L)'
;MTDALIARMDYIFFCYGLSFFLLATMLYGLSRRVGDAMPWNWLVGFGFLHGGNEWLDLLALALGDGPDFKTLRLALMAGSFFCLLEFGRRGMAVLSGWTPGRWITLALLVLGALGGLAGPSGSNAGFRYSLGLIGGLWTAWVLWRYRDRLGYARVPLGVAALAMALYALAAGAVVPTAPFFPATLLNHENFLSATATPVQFWRGLLATITALAFWRFVIASYGSAAESWSRWPIENLLLPLLGGLLLGGWLVTDWVGLSTERDQKQQVLNLAKMGVAGIDERWVGNLAGAESDLNRPDYAQLKQRLKRLRAATEGVRFYYLMRRIDDKLIILADSEPPDSPDESPPGQLYEEAPPAMADVFKTGEGIVVGPETDRWGTWFSGLAPLADETGQVIAVLGVDIAAVRWLGLVARNRLGSIALTLLLSVLLLFLLAGQRRNREAMTILREREQRLSKIASQVPGVVYQFKWFRDGRLCVPYASEAARRLFQLDPESLRDDAGPVLAVIHPKDLGRVRDTMIESARALQQWKCEFRVVLPDGTVMWRNGNAIPQRELGDSILWHGFITDITEQKQTEATLNRAREDAEAANRAKSEFLANMSHEIRTPMNGVIGMTDLLLNSNLKPEQRRYAEIVRSSAESLLTIINEILDFSKIEAGKLELEKLDFDLRATVEDAAEVLALKAQEKGLELTCLIEPEVPERLRGDPGRLRQILVNLIG
;
A
#
# COMPACT_ATOMS: atom_id res chain seq x y z
N MET A 1 28.42 37.66 0.75
CA MET A 1 27.44 36.55 0.63
C MET A 1 27.95 35.47 -0.32
N THR A 2 28.53 35.84 -1.46
CA THR A 2 29.16 34.94 -2.44
C THR A 2 30.19 33.99 -1.83
N ASP A 3 31.22 34.52 -1.16
CA ASP A 3 32.30 33.71 -0.58
C ASP A 3 31.79 32.78 0.51
N ALA A 4 30.83 33.27 1.29
CA ALA A 4 30.14 32.48 2.31
C ALA A 4 29.39 31.27 1.72
N LEU A 5 28.79 31.39 0.54
CA LEU A 5 28.13 30.27 -0.13
C LEU A 5 29.16 29.32 -0.73
N ILE A 6 30.17 29.84 -1.44
CA ILE A 6 31.24 29.04 -2.07
C ILE A 6 31.98 28.20 -1.03
N ALA A 7 32.30 28.79 0.12
CA ALA A 7 32.95 28.08 1.22
C ALA A 7 32.10 26.95 1.84
N ARG A 8 30.80 26.87 1.51
CA ARG A 8 29.83 25.90 2.07
C ARG A 8 29.24 24.98 1.00
N MET A 9 29.93 24.83 -0.14
CA MET A 9 29.38 24.09 -1.28
C MET A 9 29.21 22.59 -1.01
N ASP A 10 30.05 22.03 -0.14
CA ASP A 10 29.91 20.68 0.40
C ASP A 10 28.54 20.46 1.06
N TYR A 11 28.14 21.34 1.98
CA TYR A 11 26.85 21.22 2.66
C TYR A 11 25.66 21.47 1.71
N ILE A 12 25.83 22.36 0.72
CA ILE A 12 24.83 22.58 -0.33
C ILE A 12 24.62 21.30 -1.14
N PHE A 13 25.69 20.66 -1.60
CA PHE A 13 25.62 19.37 -2.31
C PHE A 13 25.00 18.26 -1.45
N PHE A 14 25.27 18.25 -0.14
CA PHE A 14 24.63 17.31 0.79
C PHE A 14 23.11 17.45 0.80
N CYS A 15 22.60 18.66 1.08
CA CYS A 15 21.16 18.95 1.09
C CYS A 15 20.50 18.72 -0.27
N TYR A 16 21.22 19.05 -1.33
CA TYR A 16 20.77 18.89 -2.70
C TYR A 16 20.59 17.41 -3.04
N GLY A 17 21.59 16.56 -2.78
CA GLY A 17 21.48 15.11 -2.99
C GLY A 17 20.41 14.46 -2.10
N LEU A 18 20.31 14.87 -0.83
CA LEU A 18 19.28 14.38 0.09
C LEU A 18 17.87 14.68 -0.41
N SER A 19 17.63 15.86 -0.99
CA SER A 19 16.33 16.24 -1.55
C SER A 19 15.90 15.29 -2.67
N PHE A 20 16.83 14.87 -3.54
CA PHE A 20 16.53 13.93 -4.60
C PHE A 20 16.37 12.47 -4.12
N PHE A 21 17.10 12.03 -3.10
CA PHE A 21 16.84 10.74 -2.45
C PHE A 21 15.47 10.68 -1.79
N LEU A 22 15.06 11.76 -1.12
CA LEU A 22 13.72 11.90 -0.55
C LEU A 22 12.66 11.85 -1.66
N LEU A 23 12.85 12.58 -2.76
CA LEU A 23 11.98 12.53 -3.93
C LEU A 23 11.84 11.10 -4.48
N ALA A 24 12.96 10.41 -4.70
CA ALA A 24 12.97 9.05 -5.22
C ALA A 24 12.22 8.08 -4.28
N THR A 25 12.44 8.20 -2.97
CA THR A 25 11.79 7.35 -1.96
C THR A 25 10.28 7.56 -1.95
N MET A 26 9.83 8.83 -1.98
CA MET A 26 8.40 9.16 -2.04
C MET A 26 7.73 8.61 -3.31
N LEU A 27 8.36 8.83 -4.46
CA LEU A 27 7.84 8.39 -5.76
C LEU A 27 7.83 6.87 -5.89
N TYR A 28 8.77 6.17 -5.27
CA TYR A 28 8.79 4.71 -5.22
C TYR A 28 7.60 4.16 -4.42
N GLY A 29 7.29 4.77 -3.28
CA GLY A 29 6.09 4.43 -2.51
C GLY A 29 4.80 4.69 -3.30
N LEU A 30 4.76 5.79 -4.06
CA LEU A 30 3.65 6.13 -4.94
C LEU A 30 3.49 5.12 -6.10
N SER A 31 4.59 4.77 -6.78
CA SER A 31 4.54 3.91 -7.98
C SER A 31 4.01 2.52 -7.67
N ARG A 32 4.35 1.96 -6.51
CA ARG A 32 3.82 0.66 -6.05
C ARG A 32 2.31 0.67 -5.78
N ARG A 33 1.71 1.83 -5.51
CA ARG A 33 0.29 1.94 -5.16
C ARG A 33 -0.59 2.33 -6.36
N VAL A 34 -0.17 3.32 -7.12
CA VAL A 34 -0.96 3.88 -8.24
C VAL A 34 -0.69 3.11 -9.55
N GLY A 35 0.28 2.19 -9.56
CA GLY A 35 0.61 1.37 -10.73
C GLY A 35 1.04 2.22 -11.92
N ASP A 36 0.52 1.89 -13.10
CA ASP A 36 0.94 2.45 -14.39
C ASP A 36 0.31 3.82 -14.74
N ALA A 37 -0.31 4.51 -13.77
CA ALA A 37 -0.97 5.81 -14.03
C ALA A 37 -0.01 6.86 -14.61
N MET A 38 1.27 6.78 -14.27
CA MET A 38 2.36 7.55 -14.88
C MET A 38 3.65 6.72 -14.77
N PRO A 39 4.67 6.98 -15.61
CA PRO A 39 5.94 6.27 -15.61
C PRO A 39 6.86 6.63 -14.41
N TRP A 40 6.31 6.65 -13.19
CA TRP A 40 6.97 7.13 -11.95
C TRP A 40 8.35 6.52 -11.70
N ASN A 41 8.55 5.25 -12.07
CA ASN A 41 9.83 4.56 -11.89
C ASN A 41 11.00 5.27 -12.61
N TRP A 42 10.74 5.96 -13.72
CA TRP A 42 11.75 6.77 -14.40
C TRP A 42 12.12 8.01 -13.60
N LEU A 43 11.15 8.67 -12.97
CA LEU A 43 11.42 9.81 -12.10
C LEU A 43 12.07 9.39 -10.77
N VAL A 44 11.77 8.17 -10.27
CA VAL A 44 12.51 7.52 -9.17
C VAL A 44 13.98 7.32 -9.57
N GLY A 45 14.23 6.77 -10.77
CA GLY A 45 15.57 6.57 -11.30
C GLY A 45 16.35 7.87 -11.42
N PHE A 46 15.70 8.94 -11.91
CA PHE A 46 16.29 10.28 -11.93
C PHE A 46 16.68 10.74 -10.52
N GLY A 47 15.76 10.73 -9.56
CA GLY A 47 16.05 11.18 -8.19
C GLY A 47 17.19 10.38 -7.53
N PHE A 48 17.23 9.06 -7.72
CA PHE A 48 18.29 8.22 -7.14
C PHE A 48 19.66 8.49 -7.78
N LEU A 49 19.75 8.45 -9.12
CA LEU A 49 21.02 8.66 -9.83
C LEU A 49 21.52 10.09 -9.68
N HIS A 50 20.63 11.08 -9.76
CA HIS A 50 21.00 12.48 -9.64
C HIS A 50 21.41 12.83 -8.20
N GLY A 51 20.67 12.34 -7.20
CA GLY A 51 21.05 12.53 -5.79
C GLY A 51 22.41 11.92 -5.48
N GLY A 52 22.71 10.73 -6.04
CA GLY A 52 24.03 10.11 -5.97
C GLY A 52 25.11 10.94 -6.64
N ASN A 53 24.85 11.50 -7.84
CA ASN A 53 25.80 12.38 -8.53
C ASN A 53 26.19 13.60 -7.69
N GLU A 54 25.22 14.28 -7.07
CA GLU A 54 25.51 15.47 -6.25
C GLU A 54 26.33 15.12 -4.99
N TRP A 55 26.14 13.93 -4.41
CA TRP A 55 27.02 13.48 -3.33
C TRP A 55 28.41 13.06 -3.81
N LEU A 56 28.56 12.61 -5.05
CA LEU A 56 29.89 12.46 -5.63
C LEU A 56 30.54 13.84 -5.88
N ASP A 57 29.79 14.87 -6.25
CA ASP A 57 30.30 16.25 -6.34
C ASP A 57 30.78 16.75 -4.96
N LEU A 58 30.04 16.45 -3.89
CA LEU A 58 30.49 16.68 -2.52
C LEU A 58 31.80 15.95 -2.20
N LEU A 59 31.90 14.67 -2.53
CA LEU A 59 33.11 13.87 -2.26
C LEU A 59 34.29 14.34 -3.10
N ALA A 60 34.06 14.86 -4.31
CA ALA A 60 35.10 15.43 -5.17
C ALA A 60 35.78 16.63 -4.49
N LEU A 61 35.01 17.46 -3.76
CA LEU A 61 35.57 18.59 -3.01
C LEU A 61 36.49 18.14 -1.88
N ALA A 62 36.17 17.04 -1.19
CA ALA A 62 36.90 16.59 0.00
C ALA A 62 38.06 15.61 -0.29
N LEU A 63 37.89 14.77 -1.32
CA LEU A 63 38.82 13.69 -1.65
C LEU A 63 39.64 13.96 -2.91
N GLY A 64 39.28 14.99 -3.67
CA GLY A 64 39.87 15.30 -4.96
C GLY A 64 39.10 14.67 -6.12
N ASP A 65 39.38 15.14 -7.33
CA ASP A 65 38.58 14.85 -8.51
C ASP A 65 39.44 14.24 -9.64
N GLY A 66 39.84 12.98 -9.43
CA GLY A 66 40.61 12.21 -10.39
C GLY A 66 39.85 11.89 -11.69
N PRO A 67 40.55 11.47 -12.76
CA PRO A 67 39.94 11.22 -14.07
C PRO A 67 38.84 10.15 -14.05
N ASP A 68 39.04 9.06 -13.30
CA ASP A 68 38.03 8.00 -13.13
C ASP A 68 36.79 8.53 -12.41
N PHE A 69 36.99 9.36 -11.40
CA PHE A 69 35.91 9.95 -10.62
C PHE A 69 35.08 10.95 -11.43
N LYS A 70 35.74 11.77 -12.27
CA LYS A 70 35.08 12.64 -13.26
C LYS A 70 34.22 11.84 -14.24
N THR A 71 34.75 10.72 -14.73
CA THR A 71 34.05 9.84 -15.68
C THR A 71 32.82 9.20 -15.06
N LEU A 72 32.94 8.71 -13.82
CA LEU A 72 31.83 8.13 -13.06
C LEU A 72 30.71 9.16 -12.84
N ARG A 73 31.03 10.37 -12.37
CA ARG A 73 30.05 11.45 -12.20
C ARG A 73 29.37 11.83 -13.51
N LEU A 74 30.14 11.97 -14.60
CA LEU A 74 29.58 12.26 -15.91
C LEU A 74 28.58 11.18 -16.35
N ALA A 75 28.91 9.89 -16.15
CA ALA A 75 28.03 8.78 -16.49
C ALA A 75 26.76 8.76 -15.63
N LEU A 76 26.87 8.98 -14.31
CA LEU A 76 25.73 9.08 -13.39
C LEU A 76 24.82 10.27 -13.74
N MET A 77 25.40 11.43 -14.03
CA MET A 77 24.67 12.62 -14.47
C MET A 77 23.91 12.35 -15.78
N ALA A 78 24.59 11.82 -16.80
CA ALA A 78 23.96 11.49 -18.08
C ALA A 78 22.85 10.44 -17.92
N GLY A 79 23.08 9.40 -17.12
CA GLY A 79 22.09 8.38 -16.78
C GLY A 79 20.87 8.97 -16.06
N SER A 80 21.08 9.92 -15.15
CA SER A 80 19.98 10.61 -14.48
C SER A 80 19.11 11.41 -15.46
N PHE A 81 19.73 12.18 -16.36
CA PHE A 81 18.99 12.95 -17.36
C PHE A 81 18.31 12.07 -18.40
N PHE A 82 18.89 10.92 -18.74
CA PHE A 82 18.22 9.90 -19.53
C PHE A 82 16.93 9.43 -18.86
N CYS A 83 16.95 9.15 -17.56
CA CYS A 83 15.75 8.79 -16.81
C CYS A 83 14.70 9.91 -16.82
N LEU A 84 15.12 11.17 -16.66
CA LEU A 84 14.25 12.34 -16.71
C LEU A 84 13.60 12.50 -18.10
N LEU A 85 14.38 12.32 -19.16
CA LEU A 85 13.88 12.37 -20.53
C LEU A 85 12.87 11.23 -20.81
N GLU A 86 13.16 10.01 -20.37
CA GLU A 86 12.24 8.87 -20.54
C GLU A 86 10.94 9.04 -19.74
N PHE A 87 10.98 9.68 -18.57
CA PHE A 87 9.77 10.09 -17.86
C PHE A 87 8.93 11.05 -18.71
N GLY A 88 9.53 12.11 -19.26
CA GLY A 88 8.83 13.06 -20.14
C GLY A 88 8.23 12.38 -21.39
N ARG A 89 9.04 11.57 -22.08
CA ARG A 89 8.65 10.86 -23.30
C ARG A 89 7.49 9.88 -23.07
N ARG A 90 7.57 9.04 -22.03
CA ARG A 90 6.51 8.07 -21.70
C ARG A 90 5.31 8.73 -21.04
N GLY A 91 5.51 9.81 -20.28
CA GLY A 91 4.43 10.57 -19.66
C GLY A 91 3.55 11.24 -20.72
N MET A 92 4.15 11.70 -21.82
CA MET A 92 3.40 12.20 -22.97
C MET A 92 2.48 11.12 -23.56
N ALA A 93 2.93 9.87 -23.68
CA ALA A 93 2.10 8.78 -24.17
C ALA A 93 0.83 8.58 -23.33
N VAL A 94 0.96 8.66 -22.01
CA VAL A 94 -0.18 8.58 -21.08
C VAL A 94 -1.12 9.79 -21.25
N LEU A 95 -0.57 10.98 -21.53
CA LEU A 95 -1.32 12.23 -21.59
C LEU A 95 -1.96 12.54 -22.96
N SER A 96 -1.37 12.12 -24.07
CA SER A 96 -1.88 12.45 -25.42
C SER A 96 -2.20 11.22 -26.25
N GLY A 97 -1.89 10.01 -25.77
CA GLY A 97 -1.97 8.78 -26.56
C GLY A 97 -0.87 8.67 -27.62
N TRP A 98 -0.04 9.70 -27.80
CA TRP A 98 1.06 9.74 -28.75
C TRP A 98 2.38 9.44 -28.05
N THR A 99 3.09 8.40 -28.50
CA THR A 99 4.43 8.05 -28.02
C THR A 99 5.51 8.61 -28.96
N PRO A 100 6.28 9.63 -28.55
CA PRO A 100 7.46 10.03 -29.30
C PRO A 100 8.42 8.85 -29.46
N GLY A 101 9.00 8.72 -30.66
CA GLY A 101 9.87 7.61 -31.02
C GLY A 101 11.14 7.55 -30.18
N ARG A 102 11.64 6.33 -29.92
CA ARG A 102 12.88 6.10 -29.15
C ARG A 102 14.13 6.69 -29.82
N TRP A 103 14.06 6.97 -31.12
CA TRP A 103 15.15 7.59 -31.88
C TRP A 103 15.52 8.98 -31.35
N ILE A 104 14.57 9.72 -30.76
CA ILE A 104 14.83 11.04 -30.15
C ILE A 104 15.84 10.89 -29.01
N THR A 105 15.67 9.88 -28.16
CA THR A 105 16.57 9.61 -27.04
C THR A 105 17.98 9.30 -27.54
N LEU A 106 18.12 8.49 -28.60
CA LEU A 106 19.41 8.19 -29.21
C LEU A 106 20.04 9.45 -29.84
N ALA A 107 19.26 10.24 -30.57
CA ALA A 107 19.74 11.47 -31.19
C ALA A 107 20.26 12.47 -30.16
N LEU A 108 19.56 12.64 -29.03
CA LEU A 108 19.99 13.51 -27.94
C LEU A 108 21.21 12.97 -27.19
N LEU A 109 21.33 11.65 -27.01
CA LEU A 109 22.54 11.03 -26.45
C LEU A 109 23.76 11.28 -27.34
N VAL A 110 23.62 11.10 -28.66
CA VAL A 110 24.68 11.39 -29.62
C VAL A 110 25.05 12.88 -29.59
N LEU A 111 24.06 13.77 -29.58
CA LEU A 111 24.29 15.21 -29.50
C LEU A 111 25.03 15.60 -28.22
N GLY A 112 24.69 15.00 -27.08
CA GLY A 112 25.41 15.22 -25.82
C GLY A 112 26.85 14.72 -25.88
N ALA A 113 27.08 13.55 -26.47
CA ALA A 113 28.40 12.97 -26.64
C ALA A 113 29.32 13.78 -27.57
N LEU A 114 28.76 14.47 -28.57
CA LEU A 114 29.52 15.39 -29.45
C LEU A 114 30.18 16.54 -28.66
N GLY A 115 29.62 16.92 -27.51
CA GLY A 115 30.26 17.88 -26.60
C GLY A 115 31.65 17.43 -26.14
N GLY A 116 31.93 16.13 -26.14
CA GLY A 116 33.23 15.58 -25.76
C GLY A 116 34.37 15.94 -26.71
N LEU A 117 34.07 16.40 -27.93
CA LEU A 117 35.07 16.99 -28.83
C LEU A 117 35.75 18.22 -28.21
N ALA A 118 35.11 18.86 -27.25
CA ALA A 118 35.62 20.00 -26.49
C ALA A 118 36.17 19.60 -25.09
N GLY A 119 36.47 18.31 -24.88
CA GLY A 119 36.99 17.78 -23.63
C GLY A 119 35.94 17.47 -22.55
N PRO A 120 36.35 17.12 -21.32
CA PRO A 120 35.45 16.65 -20.27
C PRO A 120 34.36 17.65 -19.88
N SER A 121 34.69 18.94 -19.78
CA SER A 121 33.72 20.02 -19.51
C SER A 121 32.71 20.15 -20.66
N GLY A 122 33.16 19.92 -21.89
CA GLY A 122 32.31 19.90 -23.08
C GLY A 122 31.31 18.75 -23.08
N SER A 123 31.73 17.53 -22.71
CA SER A 123 30.80 16.40 -22.52
C SER A 123 29.72 16.72 -21.48
N ASN A 124 30.13 17.34 -20.36
CA ASN A 124 29.21 17.70 -19.28
C ASN A 124 28.16 18.73 -19.78
N ALA A 125 28.61 19.80 -20.44
CA ALA A 125 27.74 20.80 -21.06
C ALA A 125 26.82 20.19 -22.13
N GLY A 126 27.36 19.31 -22.99
CA GLY A 126 26.61 18.62 -24.04
C GLY A 126 25.43 17.82 -23.50
N PHE A 127 25.65 16.98 -22.48
CA PHE A 127 24.56 16.21 -21.86
C PHE A 127 23.56 17.08 -21.07
N ARG A 128 24.00 18.19 -20.46
CA ARG A 128 23.10 19.14 -19.80
C ARG A 128 22.16 19.81 -20.79
N TYR A 129 22.63 20.24 -21.96
CA TYR A 129 21.77 20.85 -22.97
C TYR A 129 20.85 19.83 -23.66
N SER A 130 21.40 18.71 -24.11
CA SER A 130 20.67 17.73 -24.92
C SER A 130 19.69 16.89 -24.09
N LEU A 131 20.07 16.45 -22.89
CA LEU A 131 19.22 15.61 -22.04
C LEU A 131 18.64 16.38 -20.87
N GLY A 132 19.46 17.13 -20.13
CA GLY A 132 19.03 17.79 -18.89
C GLY A 132 17.97 18.86 -19.10
N LEU A 133 18.24 19.81 -20.00
CA LEU A 133 17.34 20.94 -20.30
C LEU A 133 16.05 20.44 -20.96
N ILE A 134 16.18 19.65 -22.03
CA ILE A 134 15.05 19.12 -22.78
C ILE A 134 14.22 18.17 -21.91
N GLY A 135 14.85 17.20 -21.26
CA GLY A 135 14.17 16.23 -20.39
C GLY A 135 13.51 16.88 -19.17
N GLY A 136 14.14 17.89 -18.58
CA GLY A 136 13.60 18.63 -17.45
C GLY A 136 12.39 19.49 -17.81
N LEU A 137 12.47 20.27 -18.90
CA LEU A 137 11.34 21.07 -19.39
C LEU A 137 10.17 20.17 -19.84
N TRP A 138 10.48 19.04 -20.48
CA TRP A 138 9.47 18.07 -20.88
C TRP A 138 8.79 17.42 -19.67
N THR A 139 9.57 17.02 -18.66
CA THR A 139 9.05 16.51 -17.38
C THR A 139 8.14 17.54 -16.71
N ALA A 140 8.58 18.80 -16.64
CA ALA A 140 7.78 19.88 -16.07
C ALA A 140 6.44 20.05 -16.79
N TRP A 141 6.44 20.04 -18.13
CA TRP A 141 5.23 20.11 -18.93
C TRP A 141 4.29 18.92 -18.69
N VAL A 142 4.84 17.70 -18.62
CA VAL A 142 4.07 16.47 -18.32
C VAL A 142 3.42 16.57 -16.95
N LEU A 143 4.16 16.97 -15.91
CA LEU A 143 3.60 17.16 -14.56
C LEU A 143 2.51 18.24 -14.55
N TRP A 144 2.74 19.35 -15.27
CA TRP A 144 1.77 20.43 -15.39
C TRP A 144 0.47 19.98 -16.06
N ARG A 145 0.55 19.12 -17.08
CA ARG A 145 -0.65 18.59 -17.75
C ARG A 145 -1.33 17.50 -16.93
N TYR A 146 -0.55 16.65 -16.25
CA TYR A 146 -1.09 15.60 -15.39
C TYR A 146 -1.89 16.18 -14.21
N ARG A 147 -1.49 17.34 -13.67
CA ARG A 147 -2.23 18.02 -12.60
C ARG A 147 -3.68 18.35 -12.97
N ASP A 148 -3.96 18.64 -14.25
CA ASP A 148 -5.29 19.07 -14.70
C ASP A 148 -6.20 17.85 -14.94
N ARG A 149 -5.63 16.64 -15.00
CA ARG A 149 -6.38 15.38 -15.00
C ARG A 149 -6.76 14.89 -13.61
N LEU A 150 -6.06 15.35 -12.59
CA LEU A 150 -6.31 14.95 -11.21
C LEU A 150 -7.39 15.85 -10.59
N GLY A 151 -8.41 15.22 -10.00
CA GLY A 151 -9.42 15.95 -9.20
C GLY A 151 -8.90 16.43 -7.83
N TYR A 152 -7.65 16.13 -7.49
CA TYR A 152 -7.01 16.45 -6.21
C TYR A 152 -5.55 16.89 -6.42
N ALA A 153 -4.93 17.48 -5.39
CA ALA A 153 -3.50 17.85 -5.37
C ALA A 153 -2.98 18.70 -6.55
N ARG A 154 -3.85 19.49 -7.18
CA ARG A 154 -3.51 20.38 -8.31
C ARG A 154 -2.39 21.37 -7.97
N VAL A 155 -2.46 21.98 -6.78
CA VAL A 155 -1.48 22.98 -6.32
C VAL A 155 -0.10 22.35 -6.07
N PRO A 156 0.05 21.30 -5.23
CA PRO A 156 1.34 20.63 -5.05
C PRO A 156 2.01 20.21 -6.36
N LEU A 157 1.26 19.60 -7.28
CA LEU A 157 1.84 19.14 -8.54
C LEU A 157 2.18 20.30 -9.49
N GLY A 158 1.41 21.39 -9.46
CA GLY A 158 1.73 22.63 -10.17
C GLY A 158 3.02 23.29 -9.66
N VAL A 159 3.24 23.31 -8.35
CA VAL A 159 4.50 23.79 -7.76
C VAL A 159 5.67 22.89 -8.16
N ALA A 160 5.50 21.56 -8.12
CA ALA A 160 6.53 20.61 -8.55
C ALA A 160 6.90 20.81 -10.02
N ALA A 161 5.91 21.02 -10.90
CA ALA A 161 6.13 21.28 -12.32
C ALA A 161 6.91 22.59 -12.55
N LEU A 162 6.52 23.69 -11.88
CA LEU A 162 7.22 24.97 -12.01
C LEU A 162 8.65 24.90 -11.47
N ALA A 163 8.83 24.28 -10.29
CA ALA A 163 10.15 24.08 -9.70
C ALA A 163 11.04 23.23 -10.60
N MET A 164 10.50 22.17 -11.22
CA MET A 164 11.22 21.34 -12.19
C MET A 164 11.60 22.11 -13.46
N ALA A 165 10.74 23.01 -13.95
CA ALA A 165 11.07 23.86 -15.12
C ALA A 165 12.21 24.82 -14.82
N LEU A 166 12.14 25.53 -13.68
CA LEU A 166 13.21 26.42 -13.22
C LEU A 166 14.50 25.63 -12.96
N TYR A 167 14.37 24.43 -12.40
CA TYR A 167 15.49 23.53 -12.18
C TYR A 167 16.13 23.11 -13.51
N ALA A 168 15.34 22.78 -14.54
CA ALA A 168 15.83 22.44 -15.87
C ALA A 168 16.62 23.60 -16.51
N LEU A 169 16.18 24.84 -16.30
CA LEU A 169 16.94 26.03 -16.74
C LEU A 169 18.26 26.16 -15.95
N ALA A 170 18.20 26.08 -14.62
CA ALA A 170 19.39 26.21 -13.77
C ALA A 170 20.40 25.08 -13.98
N ALA A 171 19.96 23.84 -14.18
CA ALA A 171 20.80 22.65 -14.32
C ALA A 171 21.18 22.35 -15.77
N GLY A 172 20.30 22.65 -16.72
CA GLY A 172 20.46 22.31 -18.13
C GLY A 172 20.99 23.46 -19.00
N ALA A 173 20.63 24.71 -18.70
CA ALA A 173 21.06 25.86 -19.50
C ALA A 173 22.37 26.49 -19.00
N VAL A 174 22.56 26.56 -17.68
CA VAL A 174 23.78 27.09 -17.04
C VAL A 174 24.76 25.93 -16.80
N VAL A 175 25.81 25.83 -17.60
CA VAL A 175 26.69 24.64 -17.65
C VAL A 175 28.15 24.97 -17.24
N PRO A 176 29.04 23.98 -17.05
CA PRO A 176 30.46 24.29 -16.90
C PRO A 176 31.01 24.99 -18.16
N THR A 177 32.00 25.87 -17.98
CA THR A 177 32.63 26.61 -19.08
C THR A 177 33.17 25.63 -20.14
N ALA A 178 32.76 25.81 -21.39
CA ALA A 178 33.20 25.00 -22.52
C ALA A 178 33.31 25.84 -23.80
N PRO A 179 34.24 25.51 -24.72
CA PRO A 179 34.58 26.32 -25.89
C PRO A 179 33.58 26.16 -27.05
N PHE A 180 32.27 26.18 -26.77
CA PHE A 180 31.23 26.19 -27.80
C PHE A 180 29.98 26.94 -27.33
N PHE A 181 29.21 27.49 -28.27
CA PHE A 181 27.96 28.17 -27.97
C PHE A 181 26.84 27.16 -27.64
N PRO A 182 26.00 27.38 -26.59
CA PRO A 182 25.96 28.56 -25.72
C PRO A 182 26.78 28.44 -24.42
N ALA A 183 27.60 27.39 -24.23
CA ALA A 183 28.42 27.20 -23.02
C ALA A 183 29.48 28.29 -22.80
N THR A 184 29.86 29.03 -23.84
CA THR A 184 30.71 30.22 -23.72
C THR A 184 30.01 31.38 -23.00
N LEU A 185 28.68 31.46 -23.08
CA LEU A 185 27.87 32.54 -22.50
C LEU A 185 27.18 32.07 -21.22
N LEU A 186 26.43 30.96 -21.29
CA LEU A 186 25.60 30.42 -20.21
C LEU A 186 26.40 29.43 -19.36
N ASN A 187 27.38 29.92 -18.61
CA ASN A 187 28.22 29.09 -17.75
C ASN A 187 28.20 29.51 -16.27
N HIS A 188 28.81 28.67 -15.43
CA HIS A 188 28.85 28.87 -13.97
C HIS A 188 29.55 30.17 -13.58
N GLU A 189 30.64 30.54 -14.27
CA GLU A 189 31.42 31.76 -13.98
C GLU A 189 30.61 33.02 -14.30
N ASN A 190 30.02 33.09 -15.49
CA ASN A 190 29.17 34.21 -15.90
C ASN A 190 27.89 34.32 -15.05
N PHE A 191 27.33 33.18 -14.62
CA PHE A 191 26.19 33.20 -13.70
C PHE A 191 26.58 33.71 -12.32
N LEU A 192 27.75 33.28 -11.81
CA LEU A 192 28.27 33.73 -10.52
C LEU A 192 28.57 35.23 -10.54
N SER A 193 29.20 35.74 -11.59
CA SER A 193 29.48 37.17 -11.74
C SER A 193 28.22 38.01 -11.86
N ALA A 194 27.19 37.51 -12.57
CA ALA A 194 25.92 38.22 -12.74
C ALA A 194 25.02 38.21 -11.49
N THR A 195 25.03 37.12 -10.71
CA THR A 195 24.06 36.92 -9.61
C THR A 195 24.67 37.00 -8.21
N ALA A 196 26.01 37.04 -8.10
CA ALA A 196 26.74 36.91 -6.83
C ALA A 196 26.38 35.64 -6.03
N THR A 197 25.82 34.62 -6.70
CA THR A 197 25.43 33.34 -6.09
C THR A 197 25.77 32.17 -7.00
N PRO A 198 26.36 31.09 -6.47
CA PRO A 198 26.59 29.88 -7.27
C PRO A 198 25.28 29.27 -7.74
N VAL A 199 25.21 28.84 -9.00
CA VAL A 199 24.00 28.20 -9.57
C VAL A 199 23.60 26.92 -8.81
N GLN A 200 24.57 26.23 -8.21
CA GLN A 200 24.40 25.03 -7.39
C GLN A 200 23.47 25.28 -6.20
N PHE A 201 23.55 26.47 -5.59
CA PHE A 201 22.65 26.86 -4.50
C PHE A 201 21.19 26.89 -4.98
N TRP A 202 20.93 27.53 -6.12
CA TRP A 202 19.59 27.61 -6.70
C TRP A 202 19.06 26.24 -7.12
N ARG A 203 19.92 25.37 -7.66
CA ARG A 203 19.56 23.98 -7.97
C ARG A 203 19.14 23.20 -6.72
N GLY A 204 19.93 23.30 -5.64
CA GLY A 204 19.61 22.67 -4.35
C GLY A 204 18.29 23.16 -3.76
N LEU A 205 18.05 24.48 -3.82
CA LEU A 205 16.80 25.09 -3.36
C LEU A 205 15.60 24.58 -4.18
N LEU A 206 15.71 24.57 -5.51
CA LEU A 206 14.65 24.09 -6.39
C LEU A 206 14.39 22.59 -6.24
N ALA A 207 15.43 21.79 -6.00
CA ALA A 207 15.29 20.37 -5.68
C ALA A 207 14.55 20.15 -4.36
N THR A 208 14.85 20.96 -3.34
CA THR A 208 14.15 20.93 -2.04
C THR A 208 12.67 21.27 -2.24
N ILE A 209 12.36 22.35 -2.97
CA ILE A 209 10.98 22.75 -3.28
C ILE A 209 10.25 21.63 -4.04
N THR A 210 10.92 21.00 -5.01
CA THR A 210 10.38 19.87 -5.78
C THR A 210 10.06 18.69 -4.87
N ALA A 211 10.98 18.28 -3.99
CA ALA A 211 10.77 17.19 -3.05
C ALA A 211 9.60 17.47 -2.10
N LEU A 212 9.50 18.69 -1.55
CA LEU A 212 8.39 19.11 -0.69
C LEU A 212 7.05 19.14 -1.42
N ALA A 213 7.04 19.60 -2.66
CA ALA A 213 5.84 19.62 -3.50
C ALA A 213 5.36 18.18 -3.78
N PHE A 214 6.27 17.26 -4.08
CA PHE A 214 5.94 15.84 -4.24
C PHE A 214 5.51 15.17 -2.94
N TRP A 215 6.09 15.52 -1.79
CA TRP A 215 5.63 15.05 -0.48
C TRP A 215 4.16 15.40 -0.26
N ARG A 216 3.79 16.67 -0.49
CA ARG A 216 2.39 17.13 -0.38
C ARG A 216 1.48 16.46 -1.40
N PHE A 217 1.95 16.24 -2.62
CA PHE A 217 1.22 15.52 -3.65
C PHE A 217 0.94 14.06 -3.23
N VAL A 218 1.95 13.35 -2.73
CA VAL A 218 1.83 11.96 -2.27
C VAL A 218 0.87 11.87 -1.08
N ILE A 219 0.96 12.78 -0.11
CA ILE A 219 -0.01 12.84 1.01
C ILE A 219 -1.44 13.01 0.50
N ALA A 220 -1.66 13.95 -0.41
CA ALA A 220 -2.99 14.21 -0.95
C ALA A 220 -3.51 13.06 -1.83
N SER A 221 -2.63 12.27 -2.44
CA SER A 221 -3.01 11.08 -3.21
C SER A 221 -3.58 9.92 -2.37
N TYR A 222 -3.45 9.96 -1.04
CA TYR A 222 -4.07 9.00 -0.14
C TYR A 222 -5.56 9.28 0.16
N GLY A 223 -6.16 10.26 -0.53
CA GLY A 223 -7.51 10.79 -0.33
C GLY A 223 -8.69 9.92 -0.78
N SER A 224 -8.88 8.78 -0.11
CA SER A 224 -10.21 8.15 0.16
C SER A 224 -10.20 7.34 1.45
N ALA A 225 -9.01 6.97 1.95
CA ALA A 225 -8.81 6.58 3.35
C ALA A 225 -8.61 7.80 4.28
N ALA A 226 -8.46 9.01 3.73
CA ALA A 226 -7.97 10.18 4.44
C ALA A 226 -8.93 10.80 5.48
N GLU A 227 -10.21 10.42 5.54
CA GLU A 227 -11.08 10.82 6.66
C GLU A 227 -10.61 10.23 8.00
N SER A 228 -9.86 9.11 8.01
CA SER A 228 -9.21 8.60 9.24
C SER A 228 -7.80 9.14 9.48
N TRP A 229 -7.17 9.79 8.49
CA TRP A 229 -5.78 10.26 8.55
C TRP A 229 -5.66 11.71 9.06
N SER A 230 -6.78 12.43 9.15
CA SER A 230 -6.87 13.85 9.53
C SER A 230 -6.63 14.16 11.03
N ARG A 231 -6.16 13.23 11.86
CA ARG A 231 -6.09 13.46 13.32
C ARG A 231 -4.77 13.07 14.00
N TRP A 232 -3.58 13.20 13.39
CA TRP A 232 -2.34 12.92 14.15
C TRP A 232 -1.16 13.89 13.90
N PRO A 233 -0.55 14.47 14.96
CA PRO A 233 0.46 15.54 14.87
C PRO A 233 1.88 15.09 14.50
N ILE A 234 2.24 13.80 14.58
CA ILE A 234 3.65 13.35 14.44
C ILE A 234 4.15 13.39 12.98
N GLU A 235 3.31 13.09 11.98
CA GLU A 235 3.74 13.23 10.57
C GLU A 235 3.93 14.70 10.17
N ASN A 236 3.17 15.62 10.78
CA ASN A 236 3.39 17.05 10.64
C ASN A 236 4.68 17.53 11.34
N LEU A 237 5.21 16.74 12.29
CA LEU A 237 6.49 17.01 12.95
C LEU A 237 7.69 16.46 12.15
N LEU A 238 7.49 15.60 11.15
CA LEU A 238 8.60 15.03 10.36
C LEU A 238 9.40 16.11 9.65
N LEU A 239 8.72 17.00 8.93
CA LEU A 239 9.34 18.08 8.17
C LEU A 239 10.11 19.07 9.07
N PRO A 240 9.54 19.58 10.19
CA PRO A 240 10.26 20.47 11.08
C PRO A 240 11.37 19.76 11.87
N LEU A 241 11.23 18.48 12.25
CA LEU A 241 12.31 17.72 12.89
C LEU A 241 13.47 17.49 11.94
N LEU A 242 13.19 17.08 10.70
CA LEU A 242 14.21 16.94 9.67
C LEU A 242 14.85 18.29 9.34
N GLY A 243 14.05 19.35 9.21
CA GLY A 243 14.54 20.72 9.01
C GLY A 243 15.45 21.19 10.16
N GLY A 244 15.04 20.95 11.41
CA GLY A 244 15.85 21.26 12.59
C GLY A 244 17.15 20.45 12.65
N LEU A 245 17.12 19.18 12.27
CA LEU A 245 18.30 18.33 12.19
C LEU A 245 19.29 18.81 11.11
N LEU A 246 18.78 19.21 9.94
CA LEU A 246 19.61 19.78 8.87
C LEU A 246 20.18 21.14 9.28
N LEU A 247 19.40 22.02 9.92
CA LEU A 247 19.93 23.28 10.44
C LEU A 247 21.00 23.07 11.52
N GLY A 248 20.77 22.14 12.45
CA GLY A 248 21.76 21.77 13.46
C GLY A 248 23.03 21.18 12.84
N GLY A 249 22.87 20.30 11.85
CA GLY A 249 23.98 19.74 11.07
C GLY A 249 24.77 20.79 10.31
N TRP A 250 24.10 21.81 9.75
CA TRP A 250 24.73 22.96 9.10
C TRP A 250 25.58 23.76 10.09
N LEU A 251 25.04 24.10 11.26
CA LEU A 251 25.77 24.84 12.29
C LEU A 251 27.02 24.10 12.78
N VAL A 252 26.90 22.79 13.03
CA VAL A 252 28.04 21.96 13.45
C VAL A 252 29.08 21.88 12.33
N THR A 253 28.66 21.67 11.09
CA THR A 253 29.56 21.59 9.93
C THR A 253 30.27 22.93 9.67
N ASP A 254 29.55 24.04 9.82
CA ASP A 254 30.13 25.37 9.67
C ASP A 254 31.18 25.63 10.75
N TRP A 255 30.85 25.27 12.00
CA TRP A 255 31.79 25.36 13.14
C TRP A 255 33.06 24.54 12.91
N VAL A 256 32.95 23.30 12.43
CA VAL A 256 34.11 22.46 12.09
C VAL A 256 34.97 23.11 10.99
N GLY A 257 34.34 23.69 9.97
CA GLY A 257 35.06 24.37 8.89
C GLY A 257 35.81 25.61 9.38
N LEU A 258 35.13 26.48 10.14
CA LEU A 258 35.72 27.69 10.72
C LEU A 258 36.82 27.36 11.74
N SER A 259 36.74 26.22 12.44
CA SER A 259 37.82 25.73 13.30
C SER A 259 39.02 25.30 12.45
N THR A 260 38.79 24.49 11.41
CA THR A 260 39.85 24.01 10.51
C THR A 260 40.57 25.16 9.83
N GLU A 261 39.84 26.17 9.33
CA GLU A 261 40.45 27.35 8.71
C GLU A 261 41.30 28.15 9.70
N ARG A 262 40.87 28.30 10.96
CA ARG A 262 41.65 28.97 11.99
C ARG A 262 42.96 28.23 12.28
N ASP A 263 42.88 26.91 12.41
CA ASP A 263 44.06 26.06 12.65
C ASP A 263 45.03 26.12 11.48
N GLN A 264 44.53 26.07 10.24
CA GLN A 264 45.36 26.22 9.04
C GLN A 264 45.98 27.62 8.96
N LYS A 265 45.24 28.69 9.22
CA LYS A 265 45.80 30.07 9.23
C LYS A 265 46.94 30.17 10.23
N GLN A 266 46.79 29.59 11.41
CA GLN A 266 47.84 29.59 12.42
C GLN A 266 49.06 28.77 11.97
N GLN A 267 48.85 27.59 11.40
CA GLN A 267 49.94 26.73 10.89
C GLN A 267 50.75 27.44 9.80
N VAL A 268 50.08 28.07 8.84
CA VAL A 268 50.73 28.73 7.70
C VAL A 268 51.46 29.99 8.13
N LEU A 269 50.89 30.77 9.04
CA LEU A 269 51.59 31.89 9.65
C LEU A 269 52.83 31.44 10.45
N ASN A 270 52.73 30.33 11.18
CA ASN A 270 53.88 29.76 11.91
C ASN A 270 54.96 29.26 10.94
N LEU A 271 54.59 28.65 9.81
CA LEU A 271 55.53 28.27 8.74
C LEU A 271 56.26 29.48 8.17
N ALA A 272 55.56 30.59 7.92
CA ALA A 272 56.17 31.84 7.48
C ALA A 272 57.14 32.39 8.52
N LYS A 273 56.75 32.46 9.80
CA LYS A 273 57.61 32.92 10.90
C LYS A 273 58.86 32.05 11.08
N MET A 274 58.73 30.73 11.00
CA MET A 274 59.88 29.80 11.06
C MET A 274 60.79 29.96 9.83
N GLY A 275 60.21 30.22 8.65
CA GLY A 275 60.96 30.51 7.44
C GLY A 275 61.81 31.78 7.58
N VAL A 276 61.24 32.86 8.13
CA VAL A 276 61.95 34.11 8.43
C VAL A 276 63.12 33.88 9.39
N ALA A 277 62.90 33.15 10.49
CA ALA A 277 63.96 32.81 11.44
C ALA A 277 65.10 31.97 10.83
N GLY A 278 64.86 31.37 9.67
CA GLY A 278 65.85 30.61 8.92
C GLY A 278 66.64 31.44 7.89
N ILE A 279 66.37 32.73 7.73
CA ILE A 279 67.00 33.62 6.75
C ILE A 279 67.87 34.64 7.50
N ASP A 280 69.13 34.79 7.09
CA ASP A 280 70.02 35.82 7.60
C ASP A 280 69.63 37.18 7.01
N GLU A 281 69.33 38.16 7.85
CA GLU A 281 68.92 39.50 7.43
C GLU A 281 69.97 40.22 6.59
N ARG A 282 71.26 39.87 6.74
CA ARG A 282 72.37 40.50 6.01
C ARG A 282 72.38 40.12 4.54
N TRP A 283 72.03 38.87 4.22
CA TRP A 283 71.90 38.45 2.82
C TRP A 283 70.84 39.27 2.11
N VAL A 284 69.74 39.57 2.81
CA VAL A 284 68.62 40.34 2.28
C VAL A 284 68.98 41.83 2.16
N GLY A 285 69.57 42.42 3.21
CA GLY A 285 69.98 43.82 3.22
C GLY A 285 70.97 44.20 2.11
N ASN A 286 71.81 43.25 1.69
CA ASN A 286 72.79 43.45 0.61
C ASN A 286 72.21 43.40 -0.80
N LEU A 287 70.97 42.95 -1.02
CA LEU A 287 70.38 42.86 -2.36
C LEU A 287 69.83 44.21 -2.80
N ALA A 288 70.07 44.59 -4.05
CA ALA A 288 69.50 45.81 -4.64
C ALA A 288 68.01 45.66 -5.02
N GLY A 289 67.53 44.42 -5.18
CA GLY A 289 66.22 44.13 -5.76
C GLY A 289 66.21 44.38 -7.27
N ALA A 290 67.25 43.94 -7.98
CA ALA A 290 67.38 44.09 -9.43
C ALA A 290 68.14 42.90 -10.05
N GLU A 291 68.13 42.75 -11.37
CA GLU A 291 68.85 41.68 -12.09
C GLU A 291 70.35 41.62 -11.77
N SER A 292 70.96 42.74 -11.36
CA SER A 292 72.36 42.79 -10.93
C SER A 292 72.66 41.90 -9.71
N ASP A 293 71.64 41.51 -8.94
CA ASP A 293 71.76 40.61 -7.80
C ASP A 293 71.96 39.13 -8.19
N LEU A 294 71.64 38.73 -9.43
CA LEU A 294 71.77 37.34 -9.88
C LEU A 294 73.19 36.77 -9.71
N ASN A 295 74.21 37.63 -9.83
CA ASN A 295 75.61 37.27 -9.69
C ASN A 295 76.15 37.42 -8.25
N ARG A 296 75.32 37.83 -7.28
CA ARG A 296 75.76 38.01 -5.89
C ARG A 296 75.74 36.68 -5.12
N PRO A 297 76.76 36.44 -4.27
CA PRO A 297 76.78 35.25 -3.42
C PRO A 297 75.63 35.21 -2.42
N ASP A 298 75.18 36.37 -1.93
CA ASP A 298 74.04 36.49 -1.01
C ASP A 298 72.72 36.01 -1.65
N TYR A 299 72.49 36.35 -2.92
CA TYR A 299 71.32 35.89 -3.68
C TYR A 299 71.33 34.37 -3.84
N ALA A 300 72.48 33.79 -4.21
CA ALA A 300 72.62 32.34 -4.36
C ALA A 300 72.35 31.59 -3.04
N GLN A 301 72.83 32.12 -1.91
CA GLN A 301 72.55 31.55 -0.58
C GLN A 301 71.07 31.64 -0.22
N LEU A 302 70.44 32.80 -0.44
CA LEU A 302 69.02 33.02 -0.19
C LEU A 302 68.15 32.05 -1.03
N LYS A 303 68.40 31.96 -2.34
CA LYS A 303 67.70 31.04 -3.24
C LYS A 303 67.83 29.58 -2.80
N GLN A 304 69.04 29.15 -2.42
CA GLN A 304 69.26 27.79 -1.90
C GLN A 304 68.51 27.55 -0.59
N ARG A 305 68.43 28.56 0.29
CA ARG A 305 67.69 28.46 1.55
C ARG A 305 66.19 28.31 1.32
N LEU A 306 65.58 29.13 0.47
CA LEU A 306 64.16 29.05 0.12
C LEU A 306 63.80 27.71 -0.52
N LYS A 307 64.66 27.18 -1.41
CA LYS A 307 64.51 25.83 -1.99
C LYS A 307 64.50 24.74 -0.92
N ARG A 308 65.40 24.81 0.07
CA ARG A 308 65.44 23.85 1.18
C ARG A 308 64.21 23.96 2.07
N LEU A 309 63.74 25.17 2.37
CA LEU A 309 62.50 25.38 3.14
C LEU A 309 61.30 24.77 2.43
N ARG A 310 61.15 25.02 1.12
CA ARG A 310 60.10 24.41 0.29
C ARG A 310 60.19 22.88 0.31
N ALA A 311 61.39 22.31 0.12
CA ALA A 311 61.60 20.87 0.11
C ALA A 311 61.34 20.21 1.48
N ALA A 312 61.50 20.94 2.58
CA ALA A 312 61.29 20.46 3.94
C ALA A 312 59.83 20.54 4.40
N THR A 313 59.00 21.37 3.75
CA THR A 313 57.62 21.62 4.17
C THR A 313 56.61 21.04 3.17
N GLU A 314 56.01 19.90 3.53
CA GLU A 314 54.91 19.33 2.77
C GLU A 314 53.67 20.25 2.83
N GLY A 315 53.15 20.71 1.69
CA GLY A 315 52.10 21.75 1.73
C GLY A 315 52.34 22.89 0.80
N VAL A 316 53.59 23.35 0.82
CA VAL A 316 53.94 24.67 0.33
C VAL A 316 54.30 24.58 -1.15
N ARG A 317 53.65 25.43 -1.95
CA ARG A 317 54.00 25.58 -3.38
C ARG A 317 55.19 26.52 -3.54
N PHE A 318 55.15 27.69 -2.89
CA PHE A 318 56.16 28.73 -3.00
C PHE A 318 56.60 29.24 -1.62
N TYR A 319 57.91 29.43 -1.47
CA TYR A 319 58.46 30.41 -0.54
C TYR A 319 59.04 31.55 -1.38
N TYR A 320 58.70 32.79 -1.06
CA TYR A 320 59.20 33.96 -1.78
C TYR A 320 59.41 35.12 -0.83
N LEU A 321 60.40 35.95 -1.14
CA LEU A 321 60.77 37.09 -0.34
C LEU A 321 60.46 38.34 -1.13
N MET A 322 59.75 39.28 -0.53
CA MET A 322 59.36 40.54 -1.14
C MET A 322 60.01 41.72 -0.42
N ARG A 323 60.21 42.81 -1.16
CA ARG A 323 60.57 44.11 -0.60
C ARG A 323 59.61 45.16 -1.12
N ARG A 324 59.32 46.14 -0.27
CA ARG A 324 58.62 47.35 -0.67
C ARG A 324 59.62 48.41 -1.14
N ILE A 325 59.43 48.93 -2.36
CA ILE A 325 60.13 50.09 -2.89
C ILE A 325 59.05 51.11 -3.26
N ASP A 326 59.07 52.27 -2.60
CA ASP A 326 58.00 53.25 -2.63
C ASP A 326 56.63 52.62 -2.26
N ASP A 327 55.69 52.57 -3.22
CA ASP A 327 54.37 51.95 -3.07
C ASP A 327 54.23 50.64 -3.86
N LYS A 328 55.34 50.09 -4.35
CA LYS A 328 55.38 48.85 -5.14
C LYS A 328 56.03 47.71 -4.37
N LEU A 329 55.52 46.51 -4.57
CA LEU A 329 56.12 45.29 -4.05
C LEU A 329 56.94 44.62 -5.15
N ILE A 330 58.20 44.38 -4.88
CA ILE A 330 59.10 43.63 -5.77
C ILE A 330 59.47 42.29 -5.12
N ILE A 331 59.67 41.27 -5.95
CA ILE A 331 60.18 39.97 -5.50
C ILE A 331 61.71 40.02 -5.47
N LEU A 332 62.30 39.69 -4.32
CA LEU A 332 63.76 39.59 -4.15
C LEU A 332 64.28 38.22 -4.56
N ALA A 333 63.60 37.15 -4.15
CA ALA A 333 63.94 35.77 -4.49
C ALA A 333 62.75 34.85 -4.22
N ASP A 334 62.68 33.72 -4.90
CA ASP A 334 61.70 32.65 -4.65
C ASP A 334 62.36 31.27 -4.50
N SER A 335 61.54 30.26 -4.22
CA SER A 335 61.96 28.87 -4.11
C SER A 335 62.00 28.11 -5.44
N GLU A 336 61.63 28.73 -6.56
CA GLU A 336 61.62 28.06 -7.85
C GLU A 336 63.03 27.87 -8.41
N PRO A 337 63.26 26.82 -9.22
CA PRO A 337 64.53 26.68 -9.90
C PRO A 337 64.72 27.78 -10.97
N PRO A 338 65.97 28.21 -11.20
CA PRO A 338 66.34 28.97 -12.39
C PRO A 338 65.73 28.33 -13.64
N ASP A 339 65.16 29.13 -14.52
CA ASP A 339 64.53 28.71 -15.79
C ASP A 339 63.16 28.01 -15.63
N SER A 340 62.57 28.00 -14.42
CA SER A 340 61.17 27.60 -14.24
C SER A 340 60.23 28.62 -14.90
N PRO A 341 59.16 28.19 -15.61
CA PRO A 341 58.14 29.13 -16.08
C PRO A 341 57.46 29.90 -14.94
N ASP A 342 57.53 29.36 -13.72
CA ASP A 342 56.97 29.97 -12.51
C ASP A 342 58.01 30.82 -11.74
N GLU A 343 59.27 30.89 -12.19
CA GLU A 343 60.31 31.66 -11.50
C GLU A 343 60.04 33.17 -11.57
N SER A 344 60.26 33.82 -10.43
CA SER A 344 60.27 35.26 -10.29
C SER A 344 61.69 35.80 -10.11
N PRO A 345 62.30 36.46 -11.12
CA PRO A 345 63.63 37.05 -11.00
C PRO A 345 63.70 38.21 -9.99
N PRO A 346 64.89 38.51 -9.45
CA PRO A 346 65.07 39.60 -8.50
C PRO A 346 64.69 40.96 -9.12
N GLY A 347 63.85 41.72 -8.41
CA GLY A 347 63.34 43.01 -8.86
C GLY A 347 62.06 42.94 -9.68
N GLN A 348 61.52 41.76 -9.95
CA GLN A 348 60.23 41.64 -10.63
C GLN A 348 59.12 42.30 -9.81
N LEU A 349 58.33 43.14 -10.47
CA LEU A 349 57.16 43.79 -9.88
C LEU A 349 56.04 42.76 -9.65
N TYR A 350 55.51 42.73 -8.43
CA TYR A 350 54.32 41.96 -8.09
C TYR A 350 53.08 42.84 -8.26
N GLU A 351 52.56 42.89 -9.49
CA GLU A 351 51.44 43.77 -9.88
C GLU A 351 50.11 43.35 -9.25
N GLU A 352 49.90 42.04 -9.09
CA GLU A 352 48.68 41.44 -8.56
C GLU A 352 48.66 41.34 -7.03
N ALA A 353 49.64 41.92 -6.34
CA ALA A 353 49.77 41.82 -4.89
C ALA A 353 48.57 42.48 -4.18
N PRO A 354 47.86 41.76 -3.30
CA PRO A 354 46.79 42.32 -2.49
C PRO A 354 47.29 43.49 -1.62
N PRO A 355 46.47 44.54 -1.40
CA PRO A 355 46.85 45.67 -0.55
C PRO A 355 47.27 45.25 0.87
N ALA A 356 46.65 44.20 1.41
CA ALA A 356 46.97 43.63 2.71
C ALA A 356 48.44 43.17 2.83
N MET A 357 49.09 42.77 1.73
CA MET A 357 50.50 42.39 1.75
C MET A 357 51.41 43.60 2.04
N ALA A 358 51.08 44.77 1.50
CA ALA A 358 51.84 46.00 1.73
C ALA A 358 51.70 46.50 3.17
N ASP A 359 50.60 46.18 3.85
CA ASP A 359 50.36 46.58 5.24
C ASP A 359 51.28 45.83 6.22
N VAL A 360 51.74 44.63 5.91
CA VAL A 360 52.72 43.89 6.73
C VAL A 360 54.03 44.67 6.90
N PHE A 361 54.47 45.38 5.86
CA PHE A 361 55.65 46.25 5.92
C PHE A 361 55.45 47.47 6.83
N LYS A 362 54.20 47.89 7.03
CA LYS A 362 53.84 49.03 7.89
C LYS A 362 53.63 48.60 9.34
N THR A 363 52.93 47.49 9.56
CA THR A 363 52.53 47.02 10.89
C THR A 363 53.60 46.21 11.58
N GLY A 364 54.47 45.53 10.82
CA GLY A 364 55.40 44.54 11.39
C GLY A 364 54.71 43.30 11.94
N GLU A 365 53.43 43.09 11.62
CA GLU A 365 52.66 41.92 12.05
C GLU A 365 52.42 40.98 10.88
N GLY A 366 52.73 39.70 11.07
CA GLY A 366 52.47 38.67 10.06
C GLY A 366 50.98 38.33 9.97
N ILE A 367 50.49 38.11 8.75
CA ILE A 367 49.09 37.85 8.44
C ILE A 367 48.93 36.67 7.47
N VAL A 368 47.70 36.19 7.28
CA VAL A 368 47.37 35.26 6.19
C VAL A 368 46.36 35.94 5.28
N VAL A 369 46.67 35.98 3.98
CA VAL A 369 45.82 36.54 2.92
C VAL A 369 45.36 35.39 2.01
N GLY A 370 44.14 35.44 1.48
CA GLY A 370 43.63 34.40 0.59
C GLY A 370 42.15 34.08 0.75
N PRO A 371 41.54 33.39 -0.24
CA PRO A 371 42.17 32.92 -1.47
C PRO A 371 42.34 34.07 -2.48
N GLU A 372 43.55 34.29 -2.97
CA GLU A 372 43.87 35.32 -3.99
C GLU A 372 44.32 34.63 -5.27
N THR A 373 43.92 35.20 -6.42
CA THR A 373 44.31 34.66 -7.73
C THR A 373 45.29 35.60 -8.41
N ASP A 374 46.44 35.06 -8.78
CA ASP A 374 47.50 35.73 -9.50
C ASP A 374 47.90 34.95 -10.77
N ARG A 375 48.99 35.36 -11.42
CA ARG A 375 49.49 34.71 -12.64
C ARG A 375 50.02 33.29 -12.41
N TRP A 376 50.34 32.92 -11.18
CA TRP A 376 50.87 31.60 -10.82
C TRP A 376 49.77 30.63 -10.39
N GLY A 377 48.64 31.13 -9.87
CA GLY A 377 47.49 30.32 -9.49
C GLY A 377 46.59 30.99 -8.45
N THR A 378 45.89 30.18 -7.65
CA THR A 378 45.06 30.66 -6.53
C THR A 378 45.59 30.15 -5.20
N TRP A 379 45.91 31.06 -4.28
CA TRP A 379 46.72 30.77 -3.10
C TRP A 379 46.13 31.33 -1.81
N PHE A 380 46.46 30.66 -0.71
CA PHE A 380 46.50 31.26 0.62
C PHE A 380 47.96 31.52 0.98
N SER A 381 48.28 32.77 1.29
CA SER A 381 49.64 33.25 1.52
C SER A 381 49.82 33.62 2.99
N GLY A 382 50.70 32.90 3.69
CA GLY A 382 51.19 33.29 5.01
C GLY A 382 52.34 34.28 4.87
N LEU A 383 52.21 35.45 5.48
CA LEU A 383 53.17 36.53 5.38
C LEU A 383 53.82 36.75 6.74
N ALA A 384 55.15 36.77 6.79
CA ALA A 384 55.91 37.09 7.99
C ALA A 384 56.97 38.15 7.69
N PRO A 385 57.06 39.24 8.48
CA PRO A 385 58.06 40.28 8.28
C PRO A 385 59.43 39.82 8.74
N LEU A 386 60.45 40.18 7.96
CA LEU A 386 61.87 40.09 8.30
C LEU A 386 62.36 41.51 8.63
N ALA A 387 62.74 41.71 9.89
CA ALA A 387 63.29 42.98 10.36
C ALA A 387 64.81 42.91 10.49
N ASP A 388 65.48 44.05 10.34
CA ASP A 388 66.91 44.19 10.61
C ASP A 388 67.21 44.36 12.11
N GLU A 389 68.49 44.51 12.46
CA GLU A 389 68.96 44.74 13.84
C GLU A 389 68.35 46.02 14.47
N THR A 390 67.83 46.96 13.67
CA THR A 390 67.17 48.20 14.15
C THR A 390 65.67 48.04 14.37
N GLY A 391 65.10 46.89 14.00
CA GLY A 391 63.66 46.61 14.05
C GLY A 391 62.89 47.11 12.84
N GLN A 392 63.56 47.60 11.78
CA GLN A 392 62.93 48.02 10.54
C GLN A 392 62.64 46.80 9.66
N VAL A 393 61.40 46.66 9.16
CA VAL A 393 61.03 45.58 8.23
C VAL A 393 61.70 45.80 6.87
N ILE A 394 62.71 44.98 6.56
CA ILE A 394 63.50 45.06 5.32
C ILE A 394 62.96 44.17 4.19
N ALA A 395 62.19 43.14 4.54
CA ALA A 395 61.53 42.23 3.62
C ALA A 395 60.34 41.52 4.28
N VAL A 396 59.48 40.90 3.47
CA VAL A 396 58.41 40.02 3.93
C VAL A 396 58.54 38.68 3.24
N LEU A 397 58.57 37.59 4.02
CA LEU A 397 58.54 36.23 3.49
C LEU A 397 57.08 35.80 3.32
N GLY A 398 56.74 35.43 2.10
CA GLY A 398 55.49 34.78 1.75
C GLY A 398 55.63 33.27 1.63
N VAL A 399 54.60 32.56 2.09
CA VAL A 399 54.45 31.10 2.00
C VAL A 399 53.11 30.79 1.39
N ASP A 400 53.09 30.22 0.18
CA ASP A 400 51.85 29.93 -0.54
C ASP A 400 51.44 28.47 -0.43
N ILE A 401 50.16 28.29 -0.14
CA ILE A 401 49.46 27.00 -0.20
C ILE A 401 48.33 27.09 -1.22
N ALA A 402 48.23 26.09 -2.08
CA ALA A 402 47.18 26.02 -3.10
C ALA A 402 45.79 26.09 -2.46
N ALA A 403 44.94 27.00 -2.95
CA ALA A 403 43.58 27.16 -2.45
C ALA A 403 42.76 25.87 -2.58
N VAL A 404 42.98 25.08 -3.64
CA VAL A 404 42.35 23.76 -3.83
C VAL A 404 42.71 22.80 -2.69
N ARG A 405 43.97 22.79 -2.24
CA ARG A 405 44.41 21.95 -1.11
C ARG A 405 43.81 22.44 0.20
N TRP A 406 43.81 23.75 0.41
CA TRP A 406 43.24 24.38 1.61
C TRP A 406 41.75 24.04 1.75
N LEU A 407 40.95 24.39 0.75
CA LEU A 407 39.51 24.15 0.72
C LEU A 407 39.18 22.65 0.76
N GLY A 408 40.00 21.80 0.12
CA GLY A 408 39.85 20.36 0.19
C GLY A 408 40.03 19.78 1.60
N LEU A 409 40.96 20.32 2.39
CA LEU A 409 41.11 19.90 3.79
C LEU A 409 39.91 20.32 4.64
N VAL A 410 39.42 21.55 4.45
CA VAL A 410 38.21 22.05 5.13
C VAL A 410 37.01 21.15 4.81
N ALA A 411 36.78 20.86 3.53
CA ALA A 411 35.71 19.96 3.08
C ALA A 411 35.87 18.54 3.64
N ARG A 412 37.10 18.02 3.68
CA ARG A 412 37.39 16.69 4.25
C ARG A 412 37.07 16.61 5.73
N ASN A 413 37.46 17.61 6.52
CA ASN A 413 37.16 17.63 7.96
C ASN A 413 35.65 17.78 8.23
N ARG A 414 34.93 18.48 7.34
CA ARG A 414 33.48 18.61 7.39
C ARG A 414 32.72 17.32 7.03
N LEU A 415 33.34 16.34 6.36
CA LEU A 415 32.67 15.08 6.04
C LEU A 415 32.15 14.35 7.28
N GLY A 416 32.86 14.43 8.41
CA GLY A 416 32.44 13.76 9.64
C GLY A 416 31.09 14.28 10.16
N SER A 417 30.91 15.60 10.20
CA SER A 417 29.64 16.22 10.64
C SER A 417 28.52 16.04 9.62
N ILE A 418 28.84 16.05 8.33
CA ILE A 418 27.88 15.77 7.25
C ILE A 418 27.40 14.30 7.35
N ALA A 419 28.32 13.35 7.51
CA ALA A 419 27.99 11.93 7.65
C ALA A 419 27.14 11.66 8.91
N LEU A 420 27.45 12.31 10.03
CA LEU A 420 26.63 12.24 11.24
C LEU A 420 25.22 12.79 11.00
N THR A 421 25.10 13.95 10.34
CA THR A 421 23.81 14.55 9.98
C THR A 421 23.00 13.62 9.08
N LEU A 422 23.65 12.99 8.09
CA LEU A 422 23.03 12.00 7.23
C LEU A 422 22.53 10.79 8.01
N LEU A 423 23.38 10.21 8.87
CA LEU A 423 23.04 9.04 9.68
C LEU A 423 21.84 9.32 10.59
N LEU A 424 21.83 10.48 11.26
CA LEU A 424 20.70 10.92 12.07
C LEU A 424 19.43 11.15 11.23
N SER A 425 19.58 11.68 10.00
CA SER A 425 18.45 11.91 9.10
C SER A 425 17.84 10.60 8.63
N VAL A 426 18.68 9.62 8.25
CA VAL A 426 18.26 8.28 7.86
C VAL A 426 17.62 7.55 9.04
N LEU A 427 18.21 7.64 10.24
CA LEU A 427 17.65 7.05 11.45
C LEU A 427 16.28 7.65 11.79
N LEU A 428 16.13 8.97 11.72
CA LEU A 428 14.85 9.65 11.93
C LEU A 428 13.79 9.16 10.94
N LEU A 429 14.13 9.11 9.64
CA LEU A 429 13.22 8.61 8.60
C LEU A 429 12.86 7.14 8.81
N PHE A 430 13.83 6.30 9.20
CA PHE A 430 13.62 4.88 9.47
C PHE A 430 12.73 4.65 10.69
N LEU A 431 12.98 5.34 11.80
CA LEU A 431 12.16 5.25 13.01
C LEU A 431 10.72 5.65 12.73
N LEU A 432 10.51 6.73 11.96
CA LEU A 432 9.17 7.19 11.59
C LEU A 432 8.47 6.21 10.63
N ALA A 433 9.18 5.69 9.63
CA ALA A 433 8.65 4.64 8.76
C ALA A 433 8.29 3.37 9.54
N GLY A 434 9.11 2.98 10.51
CA GLY A 434 8.87 1.87 11.43
C GLY A 434 7.63 2.10 12.30
N GLN A 435 7.49 3.28 12.90
CA GLN A 435 6.31 3.64 13.69
C GLN A 435 5.02 3.61 12.85
N ARG A 436 5.09 4.11 11.62
CA ARG A 436 3.95 4.07 10.69
C ARG A 436 3.54 2.64 10.38
N ARG A 437 4.49 1.78 10.01
CA ARG A 437 4.23 0.36 9.71
C ARG A 437 3.64 -0.38 10.92
N ASN A 438 4.12 -0.08 12.12
CA ASN A 438 3.63 -0.70 13.34
C ASN A 438 2.19 -0.28 13.67
N ARG A 439 1.84 1.00 13.46
CA ARG A 439 0.46 1.49 13.63
C ARG A 439 -0.50 0.90 12.62
N GLU A 440 -0.11 0.86 11.34
CA GLU A 440 -0.92 0.24 10.28
C GLU A 440 -1.16 -1.26 10.57
N ALA A 441 -0.15 -1.98 11.06
CA ALA A 441 -0.30 -3.36 11.49
C ALA A 441 -1.29 -3.50 12.67
N MET A 442 -1.20 -2.61 13.66
CA MET A 442 -2.08 -2.63 14.83
C MET A 442 -3.54 -2.30 14.48
N THR A 443 -3.78 -1.38 13.55
CA THR A 443 -5.16 -1.08 13.07
C THR A 443 -5.75 -2.24 12.29
N ILE A 444 -4.97 -2.87 11.39
CA ILE A 444 -5.43 -4.04 10.63
C ILE A 444 -5.75 -5.21 11.58
N LEU A 445 -4.95 -5.42 12.62
CA LEU A 445 -5.22 -6.44 13.64
C LEU A 445 -6.52 -6.16 14.39
N ARG A 446 -6.72 -4.92 14.88
CA ARG A 446 -7.95 -4.52 15.58
C ARG A 446 -9.19 -4.65 14.68
N GLU A 447 -9.10 -4.23 13.42
CA GLU A 447 -10.21 -4.37 12.47
C GLU A 447 -10.55 -5.83 12.18
N ARG A 448 -9.53 -6.69 12.04
CA ARG A 448 -9.74 -8.14 11.89
C ARG A 448 -10.39 -8.75 13.12
N GLU A 449 -9.91 -8.40 14.32
CA GLU A 449 -10.46 -8.88 15.59
C GLU A 449 -11.91 -8.44 15.79
N GLN A 450 -12.22 -7.16 15.56
CA GLN A 450 -13.58 -6.63 15.61
C GLN A 450 -14.49 -7.28 14.57
N ARG A 451 -13.99 -7.50 13.34
CA ARG A 451 -14.75 -8.18 12.28
C ARG A 451 -15.09 -9.62 12.69
N LEU A 452 -14.13 -10.37 13.22
CA LEU A 452 -14.37 -11.74 13.69
C LEU A 452 -15.36 -11.78 14.85
N SER A 453 -15.23 -10.86 15.83
CA SER A 453 -16.18 -10.73 16.93
C SER A 453 -17.61 -10.41 16.45
N LYS A 454 -17.74 -9.51 15.46
CA LYS A 454 -19.04 -9.17 14.84
C LYS A 454 -19.65 -10.32 14.04
N ILE A 455 -18.84 -11.10 13.32
CA ILE A 455 -19.32 -12.29 12.61
C ILE A 455 -19.80 -13.33 13.64
N ALA A 456 -19.02 -13.57 14.69
CA ALA A 456 -19.38 -14.52 15.74
C ALA A 456 -20.68 -14.13 16.47
N SER A 457 -20.97 -12.84 16.67
CA SER A 457 -22.20 -12.38 17.32
C SER A 457 -23.46 -12.43 16.43
N GLN A 458 -23.29 -12.55 15.12
CA GLN A 458 -24.38 -12.67 14.14
C GLN A 458 -24.77 -14.13 13.85
N VAL A 459 -23.95 -15.11 14.23
CA VAL A 459 -24.31 -16.52 14.13
C VAL A 459 -25.54 -16.79 15.03
N PRO A 460 -26.58 -17.49 14.54
CA PRO A 460 -27.77 -17.83 15.34
C PRO A 460 -27.48 -18.95 16.35
N GLY A 461 -26.55 -18.70 17.26
CA GLY A 461 -26.03 -19.65 18.22
C GLY A 461 -24.83 -19.12 19.01
N VAL A 462 -24.38 -19.88 19.99
CA VAL A 462 -23.15 -19.58 20.73
C VAL A 462 -21.97 -20.17 19.97
N VAL A 463 -21.09 -19.34 19.41
CA VAL A 463 -19.77 -19.78 18.95
C VAL A 463 -18.85 -19.91 20.16
N TYR A 464 -18.16 -21.04 20.29
CA TYR A 464 -17.32 -21.32 21.45
C TYR A 464 -16.09 -22.16 21.12
N GLN A 465 -15.12 -22.07 22.01
CA GLN A 465 -14.02 -23.02 22.16
C GLN A 465 -14.17 -23.69 23.52
N PHE A 466 -14.16 -25.02 23.56
CA PHE A 466 -14.20 -25.79 24.80
C PHE A 466 -12.94 -26.61 24.93
N LYS A 467 -12.24 -26.52 26.05
CA LYS A 467 -10.96 -27.19 26.26
C LYS A 467 -11.07 -28.20 27.39
N TRP A 468 -10.57 -29.40 27.13
CA TRP A 468 -10.40 -30.45 28.12
C TRP A 468 -8.93 -30.79 28.29
N PHE A 469 -8.41 -30.55 29.48
CA PHE A 469 -7.06 -30.88 29.89
C PHE A 469 -6.95 -32.35 30.35
N ARG A 470 -5.74 -32.92 30.24
CA ARG A 470 -5.44 -34.29 30.68
C ARG A 470 -5.66 -34.53 32.18
N ASP A 471 -5.52 -33.48 32.99
CA ASP A 471 -5.75 -33.52 34.44
C ASP A 471 -7.25 -33.47 34.83
N GLY A 472 -8.15 -33.43 33.84
CA GLY A 472 -9.59 -33.38 34.06
C GLY A 472 -10.17 -31.97 34.15
N ARG A 473 -9.35 -30.91 34.11
CA ARG A 473 -9.87 -29.53 34.07
C ARG A 473 -10.58 -29.25 32.75
N LEU A 474 -11.65 -28.47 32.85
CA LEU A 474 -12.49 -28.05 31.73
C LEU A 474 -12.61 -26.53 31.74
N CYS A 475 -12.40 -25.87 30.60
CA CYS A 475 -12.66 -24.44 30.47
C CYS A 475 -13.21 -24.11 29.08
N VAL A 476 -13.70 -22.88 28.91
CA VAL A 476 -14.23 -22.38 27.65
C VAL A 476 -13.40 -21.17 27.21
N PRO A 477 -12.20 -21.36 26.61
CA PRO A 477 -11.25 -20.27 26.34
C PRO A 477 -11.85 -19.09 25.57
N TYR A 478 -12.88 -19.34 24.77
CA TYR A 478 -13.64 -18.35 24.05
C TYR A 478 -15.12 -18.74 24.02
N ALA A 479 -16.01 -17.79 24.33
CA ALA A 479 -17.43 -17.90 24.05
C ALA A 479 -17.93 -16.56 23.51
N SER A 480 -18.74 -16.60 22.46
CA SER A 480 -19.42 -15.41 21.93
C SER A 480 -20.44 -14.84 22.94
N GLU A 481 -20.77 -13.56 22.83
CA GLU A 481 -21.80 -12.88 23.63
C GLU A 481 -23.19 -13.56 23.57
N ALA A 482 -23.44 -14.40 22.57
CA ALA A 482 -24.66 -15.19 22.51
C ALA A 482 -24.81 -16.16 23.70
N ALA A 483 -23.72 -16.52 24.42
CA ALA A 483 -23.81 -17.35 25.63
C ALA A 483 -24.66 -16.69 26.72
N ARG A 484 -24.56 -15.36 26.87
CA ARG A 484 -25.37 -14.58 27.81
C ARG A 484 -26.86 -14.64 27.46
N ARG A 485 -27.20 -14.65 26.17
CA ARG A 485 -28.59 -14.72 25.71
C ARG A 485 -29.16 -16.13 25.78
N LEU A 486 -28.41 -17.14 25.33
CA LEU A 486 -28.91 -18.51 25.15
C LEU A 486 -28.79 -19.40 26.40
N PHE A 487 -27.81 -19.12 27.26
CA PHE A 487 -27.54 -19.90 28.48
C PHE A 487 -27.60 -19.06 29.76
N GLN A 488 -27.75 -17.73 29.66
CA GLN A 488 -27.71 -16.81 30.80
C GLN A 488 -26.38 -16.87 31.59
N LEU A 489 -25.29 -17.19 30.88
CA LEU A 489 -23.93 -17.27 31.42
C LEU A 489 -23.08 -16.11 30.89
N ASP A 490 -22.23 -15.55 31.76
CA ASP A 490 -21.26 -14.53 31.37
C ASP A 490 -20.07 -15.17 30.63
N PRO A 491 -19.78 -14.83 29.36
CA PRO A 491 -18.70 -15.48 28.61
C PRO A 491 -17.33 -15.41 29.28
N GLU A 492 -17.03 -14.31 29.98
CA GLU A 492 -15.74 -14.12 30.66
C GLU A 492 -15.60 -15.03 31.88
N SER A 493 -16.69 -15.34 32.60
CA SER A 493 -16.64 -16.28 33.72
C SER A 493 -16.37 -17.72 33.30
N LEU A 494 -16.56 -18.04 32.01
CA LEU A 494 -16.34 -19.38 31.45
C LEU A 494 -14.90 -19.61 30.95
N ARG A 495 -14.07 -18.56 30.84
CA ARG A 495 -12.73 -18.64 30.23
C ARG A 495 -11.83 -19.66 30.93
N ASP A 496 -11.92 -19.70 32.25
CA ASP A 496 -11.05 -20.52 33.11
C ASP A 496 -11.77 -21.71 33.75
N ASP A 497 -13.11 -21.76 33.72
CA ASP A 497 -13.92 -22.86 34.27
C ASP A 497 -15.19 -23.13 33.44
N ALA A 498 -15.38 -24.38 33.01
CA ALA A 498 -16.58 -24.82 32.30
C ALA A 498 -17.69 -25.37 33.22
N GLY A 499 -17.49 -25.37 34.55
CA GLY A 499 -18.48 -25.82 35.54
C GLY A 499 -19.89 -25.24 35.35
N PRO A 500 -20.05 -23.92 35.13
CA PRO A 500 -21.37 -23.32 34.90
C PRO A 500 -22.10 -23.87 33.67
N VAL A 501 -21.37 -24.27 32.62
CA VAL A 501 -21.96 -24.88 31.41
C VAL A 501 -22.54 -26.25 31.71
N LEU A 502 -21.87 -27.06 32.54
CA LEU A 502 -22.37 -28.38 32.92
C LEU A 502 -23.60 -28.29 33.84
N ALA A 503 -23.66 -27.26 34.69
CA ALA A 503 -24.75 -27.06 35.65
C ALA A 503 -26.10 -26.72 34.97
N VAL A 504 -26.06 -26.04 33.82
CA VAL A 504 -27.28 -25.68 33.08
C VAL A 504 -27.82 -26.81 32.21
N ILE A 505 -27.08 -27.91 32.02
CA ILE A 505 -27.56 -29.07 31.24
C ILE A 505 -28.58 -29.85 32.07
N HIS A 506 -29.70 -30.23 31.45
CA HIS A 506 -30.73 -31.00 32.13
C HIS A 506 -30.17 -32.32 32.69
N PRO A 507 -30.48 -32.70 33.95
CA PRO A 507 -29.85 -33.85 34.61
C PRO A 507 -29.95 -35.18 33.84
N LYS A 508 -31.09 -35.40 33.15
CA LYS A 508 -31.30 -36.60 32.31
C LYS A 508 -30.43 -36.65 31.05
N ASP A 509 -29.90 -35.52 30.58
CA ASP A 509 -29.10 -35.44 29.36
C ASP A 509 -27.58 -35.36 29.65
N LEU A 510 -27.20 -35.02 30.89
CA LEU A 510 -25.80 -34.78 31.27
C LEU A 510 -24.89 -36.00 31.05
N GLY A 511 -25.35 -37.21 31.38
CA GLY A 511 -24.60 -38.44 31.11
C GLY A 511 -24.34 -38.65 29.62
N ARG A 512 -25.39 -38.53 28.80
CA ARG A 512 -25.30 -38.67 27.33
C ARG A 512 -24.40 -37.61 26.69
N VAL A 513 -24.50 -36.35 27.13
CA VAL A 513 -23.61 -35.28 26.65
C VAL A 513 -22.15 -35.62 26.96
N ARG A 514 -21.86 -36.05 28.20
CA ARG A 514 -20.52 -36.45 28.60
C ARG A 514 -20.00 -37.63 27.77
N ASP A 515 -20.78 -38.68 27.60
CA ASP A 515 -20.35 -39.90 26.90
C ASP A 515 -20.05 -39.62 25.43
N THR A 516 -20.90 -38.85 24.76
CA THR A 516 -20.68 -38.43 23.35
C THR A 516 -19.47 -37.51 23.21
N MET A 517 -19.19 -36.63 24.19
CA MET A 517 -17.97 -35.83 24.18
C MET A 517 -16.71 -36.69 24.40
N ILE A 518 -16.77 -37.70 25.27
CA ILE A 518 -15.67 -38.67 25.47
C ILE A 518 -15.39 -39.44 24.18
N GLU A 519 -16.44 -39.89 23.49
CA GLU A 519 -16.32 -40.57 22.20
C GLU A 519 -15.69 -39.67 21.14
N SER A 520 -16.17 -38.41 21.02
CA SER A 520 -15.56 -37.41 20.13
C SER A 520 -14.09 -37.16 20.46
N ALA A 521 -13.71 -37.08 21.74
CA ALA A 521 -12.32 -36.90 22.17
C ALA A 521 -11.42 -38.10 21.77
N ARG A 522 -11.94 -39.32 21.93
CA ARG A 522 -11.21 -40.57 21.63
C ARG A 522 -11.07 -40.80 20.13
N ALA A 523 -12.15 -40.64 19.38
CA ALA A 523 -12.19 -40.88 17.94
C ALA A 523 -11.71 -39.68 17.10
N LEU A 524 -11.54 -38.50 17.72
CA LEU A 524 -11.32 -37.22 17.03
C LEU A 524 -12.35 -36.94 15.93
N GLN A 525 -13.59 -37.35 16.16
CA GLN A 525 -14.71 -37.11 15.25
C GLN A 525 -15.58 -35.95 15.72
N GLN A 526 -16.31 -35.34 14.78
CA GLN A 526 -17.23 -34.24 15.06
C GLN A 526 -18.22 -34.62 16.16
N TRP A 527 -18.27 -33.83 17.23
CA TRP A 527 -19.29 -33.96 18.27
C TRP A 527 -20.59 -33.32 17.81
N LYS A 528 -21.68 -34.07 17.90
CA LYS A 528 -23.05 -33.59 17.68
C LYS A 528 -23.96 -34.09 18.78
N CYS A 529 -24.74 -33.21 19.40
CA CYS A 529 -25.67 -33.61 20.44
C CYS A 529 -26.83 -32.63 20.59
N GLU A 530 -28.06 -33.16 20.57
CA GLU A 530 -29.25 -32.44 21.02
C GLU A 530 -29.46 -32.69 22.51
N PHE A 531 -29.56 -31.63 23.30
CA PHE A 531 -29.74 -31.72 24.75
C PHE A 531 -30.61 -30.60 25.28
N ARG A 532 -31.24 -30.85 26.42
CA ARG A 532 -32.02 -29.83 27.12
C ARG A 532 -31.14 -29.05 28.08
N VAL A 533 -31.43 -27.77 28.19
CA VAL A 533 -30.88 -26.90 29.22
C VAL A 533 -32.00 -26.42 30.13
N VAL A 534 -31.68 -26.23 31.40
CA VAL A 534 -32.54 -25.65 32.42
C VAL A 534 -32.00 -24.26 32.71
N LEU A 535 -32.78 -23.24 32.32
CA LEU A 535 -32.45 -21.85 32.61
C LEU A 535 -32.68 -21.54 34.10
N PRO A 536 -32.08 -20.47 34.65
CA PRO A 536 -32.26 -20.07 36.05
C PRO A 536 -33.71 -19.89 36.51
N ASP A 537 -34.62 -19.57 35.58
CA ASP A 537 -36.06 -19.44 35.82
C ASP A 537 -36.82 -20.78 35.84
N GLY A 538 -36.12 -21.90 35.63
CA GLY A 538 -36.68 -23.25 35.57
C GLY A 538 -37.17 -23.66 34.17
N THR A 539 -37.10 -22.78 33.18
CA THR A 539 -37.56 -23.07 31.81
C THR A 539 -36.64 -24.11 31.15
N VAL A 540 -37.25 -25.12 30.53
CA VAL A 540 -36.53 -26.16 29.76
C VAL A 540 -36.51 -25.79 28.29
N MET A 541 -35.31 -25.62 27.74
CA MET A 541 -35.09 -25.27 26.34
C MET A 541 -34.23 -26.32 25.65
N TRP A 542 -34.37 -26.50 24.34
CA TRP A 542 -33.58 -27.45 23.56
C TRP A 542 -32.40 -26.75 22.85
N ARG A 543 -31.24 -27.41 22.86
CA ARG A 543 -30.00 -26.95 22.24
C ARG A 543 -29.44 -28.04 21.33
N ASN A 544 -28.82 -27.63 20.23
CA ASN A 544 -28.07 -28.51 19.35
C ASN A 544 -26.61 -28.07 19.31
N GLY A 545 -25.73 -28.85 19.91
CA GLY A 545 -24.29 -28.61 19.92
C GLY A 545 -23.61 -29.29 18.73
N ASN A 546 -22.78 -28.54 18.01
CA ASN A 546 -21.94 -29.06 16.94
C ASN A 546 -20.51 -28.57 17.13
N ALA A 547 -19.54 -29.47 17.27
CA ALA A 547 -18.16 -29.08 17.49
C ALA A 547 -17.14 -30.03 16.87
N ILE A 548 -16.02 -29.50 16.41
CA ILE A 548 -14.92 -30.26 15.82
C ILE A 548 -13.78 -30.32 16.84
N PRO A 549 -13.34 -31.53 17.27
CA PRO A 549 -12.20 -31.68 18.16
C PRO A 549 -10.88 -31.47 17.43
N GLN A 550 -9.91 -30.89 18.13
CA GLN A 550 -8.52 -30.80 17.73
C GLN A 550 -7.63 -31.12 18.94
N ARG A 551 -6.58 -31.91 18.71
CA ARG A 551 -5.57 -32.20 19.74
C ARG A 551 -4.52 -31.08 19.75
N GLU A 552 -4.24 -30.50 20.92
CA GLU A 552 -3.23 -29.46 21.12
C GLU A 552 -1.93 -30.01 21.73
N LEU A 553 -0.88 -29.18 21.79
CA LEU A 553 0.35 -29.51 22.52
C LEU A 553 0.03 -29.78 24.00
N GLY A 554 0.49 -30.93 24.51
CA GLY A 554 0.22 -31.37 25.89
C GLY A 554 -0.95 -32.33 26.05
N ASP A 555 -1.44 -32.94 24.96
CA ASP A 555 -2.53 -33.93 24.94
C ASP A 555 -3.90 -33.44 25.42
N SER A 556 -4.12 -32.12 25.51
CA SER A 556 -5.45 -31.55 25.67
C SER A 556 -6.26 -31.59 24.37
N ILE A 557 -7.57 -31.69 24.49
CA ILE A 557 -8.48 -31.60 23.35
C ILE A 557 -9.20 -30.25 23.40
N LEU A 558 -9.17 -29.53 22.28
CA LEU A 558 -9.89 -28.27 22.07
C LEU A 558 -10.99 -28.52 21.04
N TRP A 559 -12.24 -28.22 21.40
CA TRP A 559 -13.36 -28.25 20.47
C TRP A 559 -13.66 -26.84 19.97
N HIS A 560 -13.77 -26.68 18.66
CA HIS A 560 -14.31 -25.48 18.03
C HIS A 560 -15.74 -25.78 17.59
N GLY A 561 -16.71 -25.06 18.14
CA GLY A 561 -18.12 -25.40 17.91
C GLY A 561 -19.06 -24.23 17.96
N PHE A 562 -20.31 -24.53 17.61
CA PHE A 562 -21.43 -23.63 17.82
C PHE A 562 -22.63 -24.40 18.40
N ILE A 563 -23.43 -23.72 19.22
CA ILE A 563 -24.66 -24.26 19.82
C ILE A 563 -25.85 -23.43 19.38
N THR A 564 -26.84 -24.05 18.73
CA THR A 564 -28.07 -23.37 18.30
C THR A 564 -29.25 -23.71 19.19
N ASP A 565 -30.25 -22.83 19.23
CA ASP A 565 -31.56 -23.10 19.83
C ASP A 565 -32.43 -23.89 18.84
N ILE A 566 -33.00 -25.01 19.27
CA ILE A 566 -33.91 -25.85 18.47
C ILE A 566 -35.25 -26.06 19.19
N THR A 567 -35.58 -25.20 20.17
CA THR A 567 -36.79 -25.32 20.99
C THR A 567 -38.06 -25.19 20.15
N GLU A 568 -38.14 -24.15 19.31
CA GLU A 568 -39.27 -23.93 18.39
C GLU A 568 -39.44 -25.13 17.44
N GLN A 569 -38.33 -25.60 16.85
CA GLN A 569 -38.34 -26.77 15.98
C GLN A 569 -38.95 -28.00 16.66
N LYS A 570 -38.56 -28.29 17.91
CA LYS A 570 -39.11 -29.41 18.69
C LYS A 570 -40.59 -29.21 19.06
N GLN A 571 -41.02 -27.97 19.32
CA GLN A 571 -42.43 -27.67 19.60
C GLN A 571 -43.31 -27.83 18.36
N THR A 572 -42.83 -27.36 17.20
CA THR A 572 -43.52 -27.55 15.91
C THR A 572 -43.61 -29.03 15.56
N GLU A 573 -42.53 -29.79 15.70
CA GLU A 573 -42.51 -31.25 15.47
C GLU A 573 -43.54 -31.98 16.35
N ALA A 574 -43.59 -31.65 17.64
CA ALA A 574 -44.57 -32.23 18.56
C ALA A 574 -46.03 -31.86 18.20
N THR A 575 -46.26 -30.63 17.76
CA THR A 575 -47.60 -30.16 17.37
C THR A 575 -48.08 -30.84 16.09
N LEU A 576 -47.21 -30.97 15.09
CA LEU A 576 -47.52 -31.67 13.84
C LEU A 576 -47.84 -33.15 14.06
N ASN A 577 -47.06 -33.82 14.92
CA ASN A 577 -47.32 -35.22 15.25
C ASN A 577 -48.69 -35.42 15.89
N ARG A 578 -49.09 -34.55 16.84
CA ARG A 578 -50.44 -34.60 17.43
C ARG A 578 -51.54 -34.35 16.41
N ALA A 579 -51.40 -33.32 15.57
CA ALA A 579 -52.40 -32.99 14.54
C ALA A 579 -52.61 -34.16 13.55
N ARG A 580 -51.53 -34.88 13.22
CA ARG A 580 -51.60 -36.08 12.38
C ARG A 580 -52.37 -37.21 13.07
N GLU A 581 -52.06 -37.50 14.34
CA GLU A 581 -52.73 -38.54 15.12
C GLU A 581 -54.25 -38.27 15.23
N ASP A 582 -54.63 -37.02 15.48
CA ASP A 582 -56.04 -36.59 15.55
C ASP A 582 -56.78 -36.78 14.22
N ALA A 583 -56.14 -36.41 13.10
CA ALA A 583 -56.70 -36.60 11.76
C ALA A 583 -56.91 -38.08 11.42
N GLU A 584 -55.94 -38.95 11.76
CA GLU A 584 -56.04 -40.40 11.54
C GLU A 584 -57.13 -41.04 12.42
N ALA A 585 -57.35 -40.53 13.64
CA ALA A 585 -58.45 -40.98 14.50
C ALA A 585 -59.84 -40.59 13.94
N ALA A 586 -60.00 -39.34 13.50
CA ALA A 586 -61.26 -38.86 12.94
C ALA A 586 -61.69 -39.62 11.68
N ASN A 587 -60.75 -39.94 10.79
CA ASN A 587 -61.05 -40.66 9.55
C ASN A 587 -61.55 -42.10 9.81
N ARG A 588 -60.99 -42.78 10.81
CA ARG A 588 -61.45 -44.11 11.24
C ARG A 588 -62.88 -44.09 11.77
N ALA A 589 -63.19 -43.13 12.65
CA ALA A 589 -64.53 -42.98 13.21
C ALA A 589 -65.60 -42.69 12.13
N LYS A 590 -65.29 -41.85 11.13
CA LYS A 590 -66.17 -41.56 9.99
C LYS A 590 -66.55 -42.84 9.22
N SER A 591 -65.56 -43.69 8.94
CA SER A 591 -65.75 -44.91 8.16
C SER A 591 -66.61 -45.95 8.88
N GLU A 592 -66.40 -46.15 10.18
CA GLU A 592 -67.19 -47.08 10.99
C GLU A 592 -68.66 -46.64 11.12
N PHE A 593 -68.90 -45.33 11.30
CA PHE A 593 -70.24 -44.78 11.37
C PHE A 593 -71.05 -45.05 10.09
N LEU A 594 -70.48 -44.75 8.91
CA LEU A 594 -71.17 -44.93 7.63
C LEU A 594 -71.51 -46.40 7.34
N ALA A 595 -70.61 -47.32 7.70
CA ALA A 595 -70.84 -48.76 7.52
C ALA A 595 -72.01 -49.26 8.38
N ASN A 596 -72.06 -48.87 9.65
CA ASN A 596 -73.11 -49.29 10.58
C ASN A 596 -74.47 -48.69 10.20
N MET A 597 -74.52 -47.39 9.90
CA MET A 597 -75.77 -46.71 9.54
C MET A 597 -76.40 -47.28 8.27
N SER A 598 -75.60 -47.72 7.30
CA SER A 598 -76.15 -48.33 6.09
C SER A 598 -76.90 -49.64 6.38
N HIS A 599 -76.35 -50.49 7.24
CA HIS A 599 -77.01 -51.74 7.65
C HIS A 599 -78.31 -51.48 8.43
N GLU A 600 -78.29 -50.50 9.32
CA GLU A 600 -79.44 -50.09 10.14
C GLU A 600 -80.59 -49.52 9.31
N ILE A 601 -80.30 -48.80 8.21
CA ILE A 601 -81.34 -48.26 7.32
C ILE A 601 -81.79 -49.29 6.28
N ARG A 602 -80.89 -50.13 5.75
CA ARG A 602 -81.25 -51.13 4.72
C ARG A 602 -82.35 -52.08 5.19
N THR A 603 -82.26 -52.53 6.43
CA THR A 603 -83.18 -53.53 7.00
C THR A 603 -84.64 -53.05 7.05
N PRO A 604 -84.98 -51.89 7.66
CA PRO A 604 -86.35 -51.38 7.64
C PRO A 604 -86.82 -51.00 6.23
N MET A 605 -85.94 -50.49 5.37
CA MET A 605 -86.31 -50.10 4.00
C MET A 605 -86.73 -51.31 3.14
N ASN A 606 -86.01 -52.42 3.23
CA ASN A 606 -86.43 -53.68 2.59
C ASN A 606 -87.78 -54.17 3.13
N GLY A 607 -88.05 -53.95 4.43
CA GLY A 607 -89.35 -54.21 5.03
C GLY A 607 -90.46 -53.33 4.44
N VAL A 608 -90.22 -52.03 4.26
CA VAL A 608 -91.17 -51.09 3.64
C VAL A 608 -91.45 -51.48 2.19
N ILE A 609 -90.43 -51.83 1.41
CA ILE A 609 -90.60 -52.30 0.02
C ILE A 609 -91.45 -53.56 -0.01
N GLY A 610 -91.10 -54.58 0.79
CA GLY A 610 -91.84 -55.84 0.85
C GLY A 610 -93.30 -55.66 1.25
N MET A 611 -93.59 -54.83 2.26
CA MET A 611 -94.97 -54.53 2.67
C MET A 611 -95.73 -53.75 1.60
N THR A 612 -95.05 -52.86 0.90
CA THR A 612 -95.65 -52.08 -0.19
C THR A 612 -95.95 -52.96 -1.41
N ASP A 613 -95.08 -53.92 -1.74
CA ASP A 613 -95.33 -54.90 -2.81
C ASP A 613 -96.51 -55.82 -2.50
N LEU A 614 -96.64 -56.28 -1.25
CA LEU A 614 -97.83 -57.02 -0.81
C LEU A 614 -99.09 -56.17 -0.94
N LEU A 615 -99.02 -54.88 -0.59
CA LEU A 615 -100.14 -53.94 -0.73
C LEU A 615 -100.52 -53.73 -2.21
N LEU A 616 -99.54 -53.55 -3.11
CA LEU A 616 -99.73 -53.32 -4.54
C LEU A 616 -100.36 -54.52 -5.26
N ASN A 617 -100.18 -55.73 -4.72
CA ASN A 617 -100.78 -56.97 -5.21
C ASN A 617 -102.19 -57.25 -4.65
N SER A 618 -102.74 -56.33 -3.85
CA SER A 618 -104.11 -56.41 -3.33
C SER A 618 -105.11 -55.58 -4.16
N ASN A 619 -106.41 -55.68 -3.85
CA ASN A 619 -107.46 -54.95 -4.54
C ASN A 619 -107.51 -53.47 -4.08
N LEU A 620 -106.63 -52.63 -4.62
CA LEU A 620 -106.52 -51.20 -4.30
C LEU A 620 -107.39 -50.32 -5.21
N LYS A 621 -107.94 -49.23 -4.66
CA LYS A 621 -108.49 -48.14 -5.49
C LYS A 621 -107.35 -47.45 -6.26
N PRO A 622 -107.61 -46.83 -7.43
CA PRO A 622 -106.57 -46.18 -8.24
C PRO A 622 -105.70 -45.19 -7.46
N GLU A 623 -106.30 -44.42 -6.55
CA GLU A 623 -105.59 -43.45 -5.71
C GLU A 623 -104.66 -44.12 -4.68
N GLN A 624 -105.09 -45.23 -4.06
CA GLN A 624 -104.30 -46.00 -3.09
C GLN A 624 -103.12 -46.70 -3.76
N ARG A 625 -103.30 -47.21 -4.98
CA ARG A 625 -102.22 -47.80 -5.79
C ARG A 625 -101.13 -46.77 -6.07
N ARG A 626 -101.51 -45.56 -6.48
CA ARG A 626 -100.57 -44.45 -6.72
C ARG A 626 -99.78 -44.07 -5.47
N TYR A 627 -100.41 -44.01 -4.29
CA TYR A 627 -99.69 -43.74 -3.05
C TYR A 627 -98.68 -44.85 -2.70
N ALA A 628 -99.05 -46.12 -2.91
CA ALA A 628 -98.15 -47.25 -2.69
C ALA A 628 -96.97 -47.26 -3.67
N GLU A 629 -97.20 -46.95 -4.96
CA GLU A 629 -96.13 -46.80 -5.95
C GLU A 629 -95.14 -45.70 -5.57
N ILE A 630 -95.62 -44.56 -5.04
CA ILE A 630 -94.77 -43.47 -4.56
C ILE A 630 -93.93 -43.92 -3.35
N VAL A 631 -94.52 -44.62 -2.38
CA VAL A 631 -93.79 -45.12 -1.20
C VAL A 631 -92.70 -46.11 -1.62
N ARG A 632 -93.01 -47.03 -2.53
CA ARG A 632 -92.03 -48.00 -3.05
C ARG A 632 -90.89 -47.30 -3.78
N SER A 633 -91.22 -46.42 -4.74
CA SER A 633 -90.21 -45.69 -5.51
C SER A 633 -89.31 -44.83 -4.62
N SER A 634 -89.87 -44.21 -3.58
CA SER A 634 -89.13 -43.44 -2.58
C SER A 634 -88.21 -44.34 -1.75
N ALA A 635 -88.68 -45.54 -1.40
CA ALA A 635 -87.90 -46.51 -0.64
C ALA A 635 -86.71 -47.08 -1.43
N GLU A 636 -86.92 -47.41 -2.70
CA GLU A 636 -85.88 -47.85 -3.64
C GLU A 636 -84.84 -46.74 -3.90
N SER A 637 -85.31 -45.50 -4.05
CA SER A 637 -84.42 -44.34 -4.23
C SER A 637 -83.52 -44.12 -3.01
N LEU A 638 -84.06 -44.25 -1.79
CA LEU A 638 -83.27 -44.10 -0.57
C LEU A 638 -82.21 -45.21 -0.41
N LEU A 639 -82.55 -46.45 -0.73
CA LEU A 639 -81.57 -47.55 -0.74
C LEU A 639 -80.45 -47.31 -1.75
N THR A 640 -80.78 -46.74 -2.91
CA THR A 640 -79.79 -46.38 -3.94
C THR A 640 -78.81 -45.34 -3.41
N ILE A 641 -79.32 -44.23 -2.86
CA ILE A 641 -78.49 -43.15 -2.28
C ILE A 641 -77.58 -43.68 -1.15
N ILE A 642 -78.10 -44.55 -0.28
CA ILE A 642 -77.32 -45.10 0.83
C ILE A 642 -76.20 -46.02 0.34
N ASN A 643 -76.47 -46.84 -0.67
CA ASN A 643 -75.46 -47.70 -1.27
C ASN A 643 -74.37 -46.87 -1.97
N GLU A 644 -74.74 -45.77 -2.63
CA GLU A 644 -73.78 -44.84 -3.24
C GLU A 644 -72.89 -44.15 -2.20
N ILE A 645 -73.45 -43.70 -1.06
CA ILE A 645 -72.67 -43.11 0.04
C ILE A 645 -71.68 -44.13 0.61
N LEU A 646 -72.09 -45.39 0.75
CA LEU A 646 -71.23 -46.48 1.19
C LEU A 646 -70.08 -46.74 0.21
N ASP A 647 -70.39 -46.83 -1.09
CA ASP A 647 -69.40 -47.04 -2.13
C ASP A 647 -68.40 -45.88 -2.18
N PHE A 648 -68.88 -44.63 -2.04
CA PHE A 648 -68.02 -43.45 -1.91
C PHE A 648 -67.07 -43.57 -0.70
N SER A 649 -67.59 -43.99 0.46
CA SER A 649 -66.76 -44.20 1.65
C SER A 649 -65.72 -45.30 1.46
N LYS A 650 -66.03 -46.36 0.72
CA LYS A 650 -65.06 -47.41 0.38
C LYS A 650 -64.00 -46.93 -0.60
N ILE A 651 -64.34 -46.04 -1.54
CA ILE A 651 -63.40 -45.42 -2.47
C ILE A 651 -62.42 -44.50 -1.71
N GLU A 652 -62.90 -43.61 -0.84
CA GLU A 652 -62.04 -42.74 -0.01
C GLU A 652 -61.06 -43.57 0.84
N ALA A 653 -61.49 -44.74 1.32
CA ALA A 653 -60.67 -45.64 2.12
C ALA A 653 -59.79 -46.60 1.30
N GLY A 654 -59.87 -46.58 -0.04
CA GLY A 654 -59.15 -47.51 -0.92
C GLY A 654 -59.59 -48.98 -0.81
N LYS A 655 -60.79 -49.24 -0.28
CA LYS A 655 -61.35 -50.58 0.00
C LYS A 655 -62.40 -51.05 -1.02
N LEU A 656 -62.59 -50.33 -2.12
CA LEU A 656 -63.46 -50.78 -3.20
C LEU A 656 -62.72 -51.87 -4.00
N GLU A 657 -63.25 -53.10 -3.96
CA GLU A 657 -62.77 -54.20 -4.79
C GLU A 657 -63.61 -54.27 -6.07
N LEU A 658 -62.93 -54.37 -7.22
CA LEU A 658 -63.57 -54.55 -8.52
C LEU A 658 -63.50 -56.03 -8.91
N GLU A 659 -64.61 -56.57 -9.37
CA GLU A 659 -64.63 -57.94 -9.91
C GLU A 659 -63.90 -58.00 -11.26
N LYS A 660 -63.34 -59.17 -11.58
CA LYS A 660 -62.67 -59.45 -12.86
C LYS A 660 -63.30 -60.67 -13.50
N LEU A 661 -64.40 -60.44 -14.22
CA LEU A 661 -65.16 -61.45 -14.94
C LEU A 661 -64.96 -61.25 -16.45
N ASP A 662 -64.94 -62.36 -17.20
CA ASP A 662 -65.02 -62.30 -18.66
C ASP A 662 -66.49 -62.16 -19.04
N PHE A 663 -66.87 -61.04 -19.65
CA PHE A 663 -68.26 -60.69 -19.92
C PHE A 663 -68.46 -60.18 -21.35
N ASP A 664 -69.71 -60.27 -21.83
CA ASP A 664 -70.11 -59.70 -23.11
C ASP A 664 -70.44 -58.21 -22.94
N LEU A 665 -69.62 -57.36 -23.57
CA LEU A 665 -69.77 -55.91 -23.51
C LEU A 665 -71.05 -55.46 -24.21
N ARG A 666 -71.39 -56.06 -25.36
CA ARG A 666 -72.56 -55.66 -26.14
C ARG A 666 -73.82 -55.94 -25.34
N ALA A 667 -73.93 -57.15 -24.78
CA ALA A 667 -75.02 -57.50 -23.88
C ALA A 667 -75.10 -56.56 -22.66
N THR A 668 -73.97 -56.17 -22.07
CA THR A 668 -73.97 -55.28 -20.88
C THR A 668 -74.44 -53.86 -21.21
N VAL A 669 -74.05 -53.32 -22.37
CA VAL A 669 -74.48 -51.99 -22.83
C VAL A 669 -75.94 -52.02 -23.27
N GLU A 670 -76.36 -53.07 -23.97
CA GLU A 670 -77.76 -53.29 -24.38
C GLU A 670 -78.67 -53.42 -23.16
N ASP A 671 -78.29 -54.21 -22.15
CA ASP A 671 -79.01 -54.32 -20.87
C ASP A 671 -79.18 -52.96 -20.19
N ALA A 672 -78.12 -52.13 -20.19
CA ALA A 672 -78.17 -50.79 -19.58
C ALA A 672 -79.13 -49.86 -20.36
N ALA A 673 -79.10 -49.91 -21.68
CA ALA A 673 -79.98 -49.14 -22.55
C ALA A 673 -81.44 -49.59 -22.43
N GLU A 674 -81.70 -50.90 -22.31
CA GLU A 674 -83.04 -51.46 -22.15
C GLU A 674 -83.70 -50.98 -20.86
N VAL A 675 -82.96 -50.97 -19.74
CA VAL A 675 -83.44 -50.45 -18.45
C VAL A 675 -83.89 -48.98 -18.55
N LEU A 676 -83.22 -48.18 -19.37
CA LEU A 676 -83.52 -46.75 -19.54
C LEU A 676 -84.50 -46.45 -20.67
N ALA A 677 -84.70 -47.38 -21.62
CA ALA A 677 -85.60 -47.22 -22.76
C ALA A 677 -87.03 -46.90 -22.31
N LEU A 678 -87.52 -47.58 -21.26
CA LEU A 678 -88.87 -47.34 -20.73
C LEU A 678 -89.00 -45.90 -20.19
N LYS A 679 -88.02 -45.42 -19.43
CA LYS A 679 -88.01 -44.05 -18.90
C LYS A 679 -87.86 -43.00 -20.00
N ALA A 680 -87.06 -43.28 -21.04
CA ALA A 680 -86.92 -42.40 -22.19
C ALA A 680 -88.26 -42.27 -22.94
N GLN A 681 -88.97 -43.39 -23.13
CA GLN A 681 -90.29 -43.41 -23.75
C GLN A 681 -91.34 -42.63 -22.93
N GLU A 682 -91.35 -42.77 -21.60
CA GLU A 682 -92.23 -41.98 -20.71
C GLU A 682 -91.97 -40.47 -20.83
N LYS A 683 -90.73 -40.07 -21.13
CA LYS A 683 -90.32 -38.68 -21.34
C LYS A 683 -90.46 -38.22 -22.80
N GLY A 684 -90.92 -39.09 -23.71
CA GLY A 684 -91.01 -38.80 -25.15
C GLY A 684 -89.66 -38.63 -25.85
N LEU A 685 -88.59 -39.22 -25.31
CA LEU A 685 -87.23 -39.16 -25.83
C LEU A 685 -86.89 -40.43 -26.63
N GLU A 686 -86.25 -40.24 -27.79
CA GLU A 686 -85.70 -41.35 -28.58
C GLU A 686 -84.35 -41.78 -28.01
N LEU A 687 -84.24 -43.04 -27.57
CA LEU A 687 -83.00 -43.64 -27.10
C LEU A 687 -82.53 -44.70 -28.11
N THR A 688 -81.39 -44.45 -28.76
CA THR A 688 -80.77 -45.39 -29.69
C THR A 688 -79.46 -45.90 -29.13
N CYS A 689 -79.28 -47.23 -29.07
CA CYS A 689 -78.02 -47.86 -28.72
C CYS A 689 -77.33 -48.32 -30.01
N LEU A 690 -76.14 -47.78 -30.29
CA LEU A 690 -75.31 -48.18 -31.42
C LEU A 690 -73.91 -48.56 -30.92
N ILE A 691 -73.49 -49.80 -31.18
CA ILE A 691 -72.17 -50.31 -30.81
C ILE A 691 -71.41 -50.66 -32.08
N GLU A 692 -70.37 -49.89 -32.40
CA GLU A 692 -69.59 -50.07 -33.62
C GLU A 692 -68.98 -51.48 -33.72
N PRO A 693 -68.86 -52.08 -34.93
CA PRO A 693 -68.34 -53.44 -35.11
C PRO A 693 -66.90 -53.63 -34.60
N GLU A 694 -66.10 -52.57 -34.55
CA GLU A 694 -64.71 -52.60 -34.07
C GLU A 694 -64.59 -52.76 -32.56
N VAL A 695 -65.68 -52.53 -31.81
CA VAL A 695 -65.71 -52.69 -30.36
C VAL A 695 -65.65 -54.19 -30.00
N PRO A 696 -64.65 -54.63 -29.19
CA PRO A 696 -64.54 -56.02 -28.77
C PRO A 696 -65.79 -56.51 -28.04
N GLU A 697 -66.29 -57.68 -28.44
CA GLU A 697 -67.50 -58.28 -27.88
C GLU A 697 -67.28 -58.80 -26.45
N ARG A 698 -66.09 -59.32 -26.12
CA ARG A 698 -65.77 -59.87 -24.81
C ARG A 698 -64.68 -59.06 -24.11
N LEU A 699 -64.97 -58.57 -22.91
CA LEU A 699 -64.03 -57.85 -22.06
C LEU A 699 -63.85 -58.54 -20.71
N ARG A 700 -62.75 -58.20 -20.03
CA ARG A 700 -62.49 -58.64 -18.65
C ARG A 700 -62.62 -57.46 -17.70
N GLY A 701 -63.53 -57.54 -16.74
CA GLY A 701 -63.79 -56.47 -15.78
C GLY A 701 -65.03 -56.73 -14.94
N ASP A 702 -65.59 -55.67 -14.37
CA ASP A 702 -66.80 -55.71 -13.56
C ASP A 702 -68.00 -55.21 -14.40
N PRO A 703 -68.78 -56.12 -15.02
CA PRO A 703 -69.93 -55.72 -15.82
C PRO A 703 -70.99 -54.98 -15.01
N GLY A 704 -71.11 -55.27 -13.70
CA GLY A 704 -72.06 -54.62 -12.81
C GLY A 704 -71.73 -53.15 -12.61
N ARG A 705 -70.45 -52.84 -12.31
CA ARG A 705 -69.98 -51.45 -12.17
C ARG A 705 -69.99 -50.70 -13.49
N LEU A 706 -69.64 -51.35 -14.59
CA LEU A 706 -69.74 -50.74 -15.92
C LEU A 706 -71.20 -50.39 -16.25
N ARG A 707 -72.14 -51.30 -16.00
CA ARG A 707 -73.58 -51.05 -16.16
C ARG A 707 -74.04 -49.88 -15.30
N GLN A 708 -73.59 -49.81 -14.05
CA GLN A 708 -73.90 -48.69 -13.15
C GLN A 708 -73.37 -47.35 -13.68
N ILE A 709 -72.13 -47.33 -14.20
CA ILE A 709 -71.56 -46.13 -14.85
C ILE A 709 -72.44 -45.71 -16.03
N LEU A 710 -72.81 -46.66 -16.91
CA LEU A 710 -73.64 -46.37 -18.08
C LEU A 710 -75.03 -45.88 -17.68
N VAL A 711 -75.68 -46.53 -16.71
CA VAL A 711 -76.99 -46.12 -16.21
C VAL A 711 -76.95 -44.70 -15.62
N ASN A 712 -75.91 -44.37 -14.85
CA ASN A 712 -75.74 -43.04 -14.24
C ASN A 712 -75.40 -41.95 -15.26
N LEU A 713 -74.73 -42.29 -16.37
CA LEU A 713 -74.38 -41.33 -17.42
C LEU A 713 -75.54 -41.09 -18.39
N ILE A 714 -76.36 -42.11 -18.65
CA ILE A 714 -77.46 -42.04 -19.62
C ILE A 714 -78.77 -41.59 -18.96
N GLY A 715 -79.08 -42.07 -17.74
CA GLY A 715 -80.35 -41.86 -17.04
C GLY A 715 -80.45 -40.52 -16.31
#